data_AF-D3BUK0-F1
#
_entry.id   AF-D3BUK0-F1
#
_cell.length_a   1.000
_cell.length_b   1.000
_cell.length_c   1.000
_cell.angle_alpha   90.00
_cell.angle_beta   90.00
_cell.angle_gamma   90.00
#
_symmetry.space_group_name_H-M   'P 1'
#
loop_
_entity.id
_entity.type
_entity.pdbx_description
1 polymer ?
#
loop_
_entity_poly.entity_id
_entity_poly.type
_entity_poly.pdbx_seq_one_letter_code
_entity_poly.pdbx_strand_id
1 'polypeptide(L)'
;MNSNNHFFSSNNNNLAKSAEIPVSDYSFNQIHENDEANIVILNEPSLAQWMGSIHPNGSLYEEPLDLSKAQEEHRKFRKLLEDEGCTVKTVREILTSETGDIAKRVRLEEFAFKCIKYELDTNQKKEELGAKDQLLLSDDYKRKCIDSMSVEQLVEVILTRPTIKLRKSERDTELLATEYSFHPLVNLVFQRDQQITTAKGIVMASLSSPIRAPEVELMRLCFDILGLPVVGEIPAPGKLEGGDFYPSGSDLCFIGVGLRSNFAAVDYLMRNDLFGTNRVAVVKDYFDLHQQRMHLDTVCNIINERTMLILEDICGEESPIRRLVDEYRRDPATGRYELVRHDIEFSKIGSELVNASVIRETRTKVLHDYSALHRELRKHNVDVHLFCHEPHHNTDQAVFVSEWFSTHSAEEVGEKTLVLYPMADPSRRDERRTDILSNGFSGYTRVVDFTGMENGASTYRLTTIAELVGDSNNDTQLKSPTLGLSISQAAREGQYLDFAGLVLDRVNKVVYCAVDEERYHSNVIEQWAKVMKYTLVKVKSQGYSASMFLFIGSSIVLFCRDALSAEDAALVEKQLGNSRPILYLTKQQMENSCSKVIEIGGCDKPALIISQACFNQLDTKQIELLNNTYEINQIDMSSIESLGGTGIHGMVGGLF
;
A
#
# COMPACT_ATOMS: atom_id res chain seq x y z
N MET A 1 -6.68 -16.42 69.26
CA MET A 1 -5.67 -15.42 68.85
C MET A 1 -5.43 -15.59 67.37
N ASN A 2 -5.61 -14.50 66.62
CA ASN A 2 -5.58 -14.33 65.15
C ASN A 2 -4.34 -14.98 64.49
N SER A 3 -4.33 -15.43 63.23
CA SER A 3 -4.75 -14.69 62.03
C SER A 3 -4.70 -15.57 60.75
N ASN A 4 -5.62 -15.25 59.82
CA ASN A 4 -5.55 -15.31 58.36
C ASN A 4 -5.48 -16.65 57.62
N ASN A 5 -6.67 -17.18 57.34
CA ASN A 5 -7.03 -17.86 56.10
C ASN A 5 -7.14 -16.84 54.95
N HIS A 6 -6.51 -17.09 53.80
CA HIS A 6 -7.00 -16.60 52.51
C HIS A 6 -7.11 -17.75 51.53
N PHE A 7 -8.37 -17.99 51.14
CA PHE A 7 -8.84 -18.89 50.11
C PHE A 7 -8.34 -18.45 48.72
N PHE A 8 -7.86 -19.39 47.92
CA PHE A 8 -7.86 -19.29 46.46
C PHE A 8 -9.31 -19.38 45.97
N SER A 9 -9.94 -18.25 45.68
CA SER A 9 -11.22 -18.22 44.99
C SER A 9 -10.99 -18.37 43.49
N SER A 10 -11.57 -19.43 42.94
CA SER A 10 -11.92 -19.59 41.54
C SER A 10 -12.60 -18.33 41.00
N ASN A 11 -11.94 -17.61 40.09
CA ASN A 11 -12.57 -16.69 39.15
C ASN A 11 -11.61 -16.48 37.99
N ASN A 12 -11.86 -17.16 36.87
CA ASN A 12 -11.46 -16.75 35.52
C ASN A 12 -12.28 -17.56 34.50
N ASN A 13 -13.61 -17.40 34.57
CA ASN A 13 -14.48 -17.60 33.41
C ASN A 13 -14.68 -16.24 32.76
N ASN A 14 -13.76 -15.88 31.87
CA ASN A 14 -13.95 -14.92 30.78
C ASN A 14 -12.70 -14.97 29.88
N LEU A 15 -12.39 -16.15 29.34
CA LEU A 15 -11.72 -16.20 28.05
C LEU A 15 -12.80 -15.86 27.03
N ALA A 16 -12.74 -14.65 26.48
CA ALA A 16 -13.48 -14.31 25.28
C ALA A 16 -13.24 -15.45 24.28
N LYS A 17 -14.31 -16.17 23.92
CA LYS A 17 -14.28 -17.04 22.75
C LYS A 17 -13.86 -16.15 21.59
N SER A 18 -12.60 -16.24 21.16
CA SER A 18 -12.20 -15.74 19.86
C SER A 18 -13.12 -16.47 18.89
N ALA A 19 -14.04 -15.74 18.26
CA ALA A 19 -14.85 -16.30 17.19
C ALA A 19 -13.86 -16.90 16.19
N GLU A 20 -13.88 -18.22 16.01
CA GLU A 20 -13.16 -18.84 14.90
C GLU A 20 -13.80 -18.29 13.64
N ILE A 21 -13.14 -17.31 13.02
CA ILE A 21 -13.53 -16.79 11.72
C ILE A 21 -13.32 -17.95 10.74
N PRO A 22 -14.36 -18.39 10.02
CA PRO A 22 -14.23 -19.52 9.13
C PRO A 22 -13.21 -19.19 8.03
N VAL A 23 -12.28 -20.12 7.83
CA VAL A 23 -11.20 -20.08 6.82
C VAL A 23 -11.75 -19.81 5.40
N SER A 24 -13.05 -20.02 5.15
CA SER A 24 -13.74 -19.72 3.88
C SER A 24 -13.73 -18.24 3.46
N ASP A 25 -13.48 -17.32 4.39
CA ASP A 25 -13.62 -15.88 4.13
C ASP A 25 -12.28 -15.22 3.73
N TYR A 26 -11.18 -15.96 3.70
CA TYR A 26 -9.84 -15.46 3.39
C TYR A 26 -9.33 -15.93 2.02
N SER A 27 -8.61 -15.03 1.34
CA SER A 27 -7.80 -15.37 0.18
C SER A 27 -6.39 -15.79 0.64
N PHE A 28 -5.91 -16.95 0.21
CA PHE A 28 -4.60 -17.52 0.60
C PHE A 28 -3.49 -17.26 -0.41
N ASN A 29 -3.70 -16.27 -1.27
CA ASN A 29 -2.68 -15.75 -2.14
C ASN A 29 -2.00 -14.54 -1.50
N GLN A 30 -0.73 -14.35 -1.82
CA GLN A 30 0.02 -13.16 -1.45
C GLN A 30 0.49 -12.51 -2.74
N ILE A 31 0.10 -11.25 -2.93
CA ILE A 31 0.38 -10.47 -4.13
C ILE A 31 1.50 -9.46 -3.82
N HIS A 32 1.68 -9.06 -2.56
CA HIS A 32 2.75 -8.17 -2.13
C HIS A 32 3.25 -8.52 -0.72
N GLU A 33 4.54 -8.25 -0.43
CA GLU A 33 5.07 -8.33 0.95
C GLU A 33 4.44 -7.32 1.93
N ASN A 34 3.68 -6.34 1.45
CA ASN A 34 2.98 -5.37 2.29
C ASN A 34 1.48 -5.65 2.38
N ASP A 35 1.02 -6.77 1.82
CA ASP A 35 -0.36 -7.18 2.01
C ASP A 35 -0.64 -7.31 3.51
N GLU A 36 -1.82 -6.84 3.94
CA GLU A 36 -2.21 -6.89 5.35
C GLU A 36 -2.24 -8.34 5.84
N ALA A 37 -1.40 -8.64 6.83
CA ALA A 37 -1.20 -9.98 7.34
C ALA A 37 -2.38 -10.41 8.23
N ASN A 38 -3.44 -10.93 7.62
CA ASN A 38 -4.62 -11.37 8.36
C ASN A 38 -4.38 -12.64 9.20
N ILE A 39 -3.57 -13.58 8.72
CA ILE A 39 -3.24 -14.84 9.41
C ILE A 39 -1.73 -15.03 9.39
N VAL A 40 -1.13 -15.25 10.55
CA VAL A 40 0.31 -15.51 10.70
C VAL A 40 0.53 -16.83 11.43
N ILE A 41 1.37 -17.71 10.86
CA ILE A 41 1.78 -18.95 11.50
C ILE A 41 3.17 -18.77 12.11
N LEU A 42 3.28 -19.05 13.41
CA LEU A 42 4.53 -19.00 14.17
C LEU A 42 4.87 -20.38 14.75
N ASN A 43 6.08 -20.54 15.26
CA ASN A 43 6.45 -21.71 16.06
C ASN A 43 7.24 -21.25 17.29
N GLU A 44 6.58 -21.29 18.46
CA GLU A 44 7.22 -20.93 19.72
C GLU A 44 8.42 -21.86 20.00
N PRO A 45 9.58 -21.32 20.41
CA PRO A 45 10.72 -22.14 20.82
C PRO A 45 10.34 -23.16 21.89
N SER A 46 10.77 -24.40 21.68
CA SER A 46 10.44 -25.53 22.55
C SER A 46 11.67 -26.39 22.85
N LEU A 47 11.45 -27.56 23.45
CA LEU A 47 12.52 -28.53 23.71
C LEU A 47 13.34 -28.83 22.44
N ALA A 48 12.69 -28.94 21.27
CA ALA A 48 13.38 -29.20 20.00
C ALA A 48 14.43 -28.12 19.66
N GLN A 49 14.08 -26.85 19.81
CA GLN A 49 14.99 -25.72 19.58
C GLN A 49 16.14 -25.71 20.60
N TRP A 50 15.84 -25.97 21.89
CA TRP A 50 16.86 -26.07 22.92
C TRP A 50 17.85 -27.20 22.63
N MET A 51 17.38 -28.39 22.23
CA MET A 51 18.25 -29.53 21.89
C MET A 51 19.25 -29.18 20.78
N GLY A 52 18.80 -28.45 19.75
CA GLY A 52 19.69 -27.97 18.68
C GLY A 52 20.70 -26.91 19.17
N SER A 53 20.30 -26.09 20.14
CA SER A 53 21.15 -25.04 20.73
C SER A 53 22.29 -25.58 21.62
N ILE A 54 22.28 -26.86 22.00
CA ILE A 54 23.37 -27.49 22.75
C ILE A 54 24.66 -27.51 21.91
N HIS A 55 24.52 -27.65 20.60
CA HIS A 55 25.62 -27.55 19.64
C HIS A 55 25.22 -26.65 18.46
N PRO A 56 25.25 -25.31 18.64
CA PRO A 56 24.63 -24.35 17.72
C PRO A 56 25.05 -24.52 16.26
N ASN A 57 26.36 -24.52 15.98
CA ASN A 57 26.90 -24.60 14.62
C ASN A 57 26.47 -25.90 13.90
N GLY A 58 26.31 -27.00 14.65
CA GLY A 58 25.87 -28.29 14.11
C GLY A 58 24.37 -28.33 13.76
N SER A 59 23.61 -27.38 14.30
CA SER A 59 22.15 -27.28 14.16
C SER A 59 21.72 -25.98 13.45
N LEU A 60 22.63 -25.35 12.70
CA LEU A 60 22.39 -24.10 11.97
C LEU A 60 22.01 -22.91 12.87
N TYR A 61 22.57 -22.85 14.07
CA TYR A 61 22.53 -21.68 14.95
C TYR A 61 23.93 -21.10 15.15
N GLU A 62 23.99 -19.78 15.32
CA GLU A 62 25.25 -19.08 15.58
C GLU A 62 25.67 -19.21 17.06
N GLU A 63 24.72 -19.03 17.97
CA GLU A 63 24.96 -19.00 19.42
C GLU A 63 23.98 -19.92 20.19
N PRO A 64 24.31 -20.31 21.45
CA PRO A 64 23.39 -21.03 22.33
C PRO A 64 22.13 -20.21 22.66
N LEU A 65 21.04 -20.92 22.98
CA LEU A 65 19.73 -20.33 23.25
C LEU A 65 19.38 -20.45 24.74
N ASP A 66 19.01 -19.34 25.39
CA ASP A 66 18.21 -19.40 26.62
C ASP A 66 16.75 -19.61 26.24
N LEU A 67 16.25 -20.84 26.42
CA LEU A 67 14.90 -21.22 26.02
C LEU A 67 13.83 -20.36 26.71
N SER A 68 13.99 -20.04 28.00
CA SER A 68 12.97 -19.30 28.74
C SER A 68 12.87 -17.87 28.22
N LYS A 69 14.03 -17.24 27.98
CA LYS A 69 14.10 -15.89 27.41
C LYS A 69 13.56 -15.86 25.98
N ALA A 70 13.92 -16.83 25.14
CA ALA A 70 13.46 -16.92 23.77
C ALA A 70 11.94 -17.11 23.67
N GLN A 71 11.34 -17.90 24.57
CA GLN A 71 9.89 -18.02 24.69
C GLN A 71 9.23 -16.71 25.10
N GLU A 72 9.82 -15.98 26.06
CA GLU A 72 9.30 -14.67 26.47
C GLU A 72 9.32 -13.67 25.30
N GLU A 73 10.43 -13.57 24.56
CA GLU A 73 10.58 -12.71 23.39
C GLU A 73 9.60 -13.09 22.27
N HIS A 74 9.46 -14.40 22.00
CA HIS A 74 8.51 -14.90 21.00
C HIS A 74 7.05 -14.58 21.37
N ARG A 75 6.67 -14.69 22.66
CA ARG A 75 5.33 -14.32 23.13
C ARG A 75 5.06 -12.83 23.01
N LYS A 76 6.06 -11.98 23.27
CA LYS A 76 5.95 -10.53 23.04
C LYS A 76 5.74 -10.22 21.55
N PHE A 77 6.49 -10.88 20.67
CA PHE A 77 6.33 -10.74 19.22
C PHE A 77 4.93 -11.18 18.75
N ARG A 78 4.46 -12.34 19.20
CA ARG A 78 3.08 -12.81 18.94
C ARG A 78 2.05 -11.78 19.39
N LYS A 79 2.17 -11.30 20.64
CA LYS A 79 1.22 -10.33 21.20
C LYS A 79 1.16 -9.04 20.38
N LEU A 80 2.30 -8.55 19.89
CA LEU A 80 2.36 -7.37 19.03
C LEU A 80 1.52 -7.58 17.75
N LEU A 81 1.67 -8.72 17.09
CA LEU A 81 0.90 -9.05 15.88
C LEU A 81 -0.61 -9.14 16.18
N GLU A 82 -0.99 -9.78 17.29
CA GLU A 82 -2.39 -9.90 17.72
C GLU A 82 -3.01 -8.54 18.08
N ASP A 83 -2.25 -7.65 18.74
CA ASP A 83 -2.69 -6.31 19.11
C ASP A 83 -2.91 -5.42 17.85
N GLU A 84 -2.17 -5.67 16.76
CA GLU A 84 -2.37 -5.04 15.43
C GLU A 84 -3.47 -5.72 14.58
N GLY A 85 -4.20 -6.68 15.14
CA GLY A 85 -5.37 -7.31 14.49
C GLY A 85 -5.08 -8.59 13.70
N CYS A 86 -3.84 -9.11 13.71
CA CYS A 86 -3.51 -10.36 13.04
C CYS A 86 -4.06 -11.58 13.81
N THR A 87 -4.59 -12.57 13.10
CA THR A 87 -4.87 -13.89 13.68
C THR A 87 -3.60 -14.72 13.71
N VAL A 88 -3.01 -14.89 14.89
CA VAL A 88 -1.77 -15.67 15.05
C VAL A 88 -2.06 -17.09 15.51
N LYS A 89 -1.49 -18.09 14.83
CA LYS A 89 -1.55 -19.50 15.22
C LYS A 89 -0.14 -20.07 15.32
N THR A 90 0.15 -20.79 16.39
CA THR A 90 1.40 -21.56 16.47
C THR A 90 1.23 -22.94 15.83
N VAL A 91 2.31 -23.52 15.30
CA VAL A 91 2.33 -24.91 14.81
C VAL A 91 1.73 -25.87 15.85
N ARG A 92 2.12 -25.71 17.12
CA ARG A 92 1.57 -26.52 18.22
C ARG A 92 0.06 -26.34 18.35
N GLU A 93 -0.45 -25.11 18.39
CA GLU A 93 -1.90 -24.85 18.48
C GLU A 93 -2.68 -25.43 17.29
N ILE A 94 -2.10 -25.40 16.08
CA ILE A 94 -2.72 -26.00 14.90
C ILE A 94 -2.87 -27.52 15.10
N LEU A 95 -1.78 -28.18 15.53
CA LEU A 95 -1.80 -29.62 15.78
C LEU A 95 -2.72 -30.00 16.94
N THR A 96 -2.82 -29.16 17.99
CA THR A 96 -3.63 -29.44 19.19
C THR A 96 -5.06 -28.91 19.16
N SER A 97 -5.49 -28.12 18.15
CA SER A 97 -6.85 -27.53 18.12
C SER A 97 -7.96 -28.59 18.22
N GLU A 98 -9.11 -28.22 18.82
CA GLU A 98 -10.07 -29.11 19.50
C GLU A 98 -10.48 -30.40 18.75
N THR A 99 -10.74 -31.40 19.57
CA THR A 99 -10.53 -32.84 19.39
C THR A 99 -11.81 -33.64 19.09
N GLY A 100 -12.78 -33.01 18.41
CA GLY A 100 -14.00 -33.68 17.93
C GLY A 100 -13.86 -34.36 16.56
N ASP A 101 -12.80 -34.03 15.81
CA ASP A 101 -12.55 -34.57 14.47
C ASP A 101 -11.65 -35.82 14.53
N ILE A 102 -12.28 -36.98 14.42
CA ILE A 102 -11.61 -38.29 14.36
C ILE A 102 -10.61 -38.34 13.19
N ALA A 103 -10.92 -37.70 12.05
CA ALA A 103 -10.04 -37.71 10.90
C ALA A 103 -8.74 -36.94 11.19
N LYS A 104 -8.82 -35.80 11.89
CA LYS A 104 -7.64 -35.06 12.35
C LYS A 104 -6.78 -35.89 13.29
N ARG A 105 -7.39 -36.56 14.28
CA ARG A 105 -6.67 -37.43 15.22
C ARG A 105 -5.92 -38.55 14.49
N VAL A 106 -6.58 -39.24 13.56
CA VAL A 106 -5.95 -40.30 12.76
C VAL A 106 -4.77 -39.77 11.94
N ARG A 107 -4.89 -38.57 11.35
CA ARG A 107 -3.76 -37.94 10.64
C ARG A 107 -2.56 -37.69 11.56
N LEU A 108 -2.79 -37.22 12.78
CA LEU A 108 -1.72 -36.99 13.77
C LEU A 108 -1.05 -38.30 14.20
N GLU A 109 -1.84 -39.36 14.46
CA GLU A 109 -1.31 -40.68 14.81
C GLU A 109 -0.47 -41.27 13.68
N GLU A 110 -0.94 -41.20 12.43
CA GLU A 110 -0.18 -41.65 11.26
C GLU A 110 1.10 -40.84 11.04
N PHE A 111 1.08 -39.53 11.30
CA PHE A 111 2.28 -38.70 11.20
C PHE A 111 3.27 -39.02 12.33
N ALA A 112 2.80 -39.10 13.58
CA ALA A 112 3.61 -39.51 14.73
C ALA A 112 4.20 -40.91 14.53
N PHE A 113 3.44 -41.82 13.93
CA PHE A 113 3.90 -43.16 13.55
C PHE A 113 5.09 -43.08 12.60
N LYS A 114 5.10 -42.18 11.61
CA LYS A 114 6.28 -42.00 10.74
C LYS A 114 7.49 -41.42 11.48
N CYS A 115 7.28 -40.67 12.55
CA CYS A 115 8.34 -40.00 13.32
C CYS A 115 9.07 -40.91 14.32
N ILE A 116 8.39 -41.92 14.90
CA ILE A 116 9.02 -42.85 15.84
C ILE A 116 9.76 -43.98 15.10
N LYS A 117 10.98 -44.31 15.51
CA LYS A 117 11.69 -45.50 15.04
C LYS A 117 12.05 -46.43 16.19
N TYR A 118 11.82 -47.72 16.00
CA TYR A 118 12.33 -48.78 16.85
C TYR A 118 13.43 -49.51 16.10
N GLU A 119 14.63 -49.51 16.66
CA GLU A 119 15.80 -50.13 16.06
C GLU A 119 16.36 -51.17 17.01
N LEU A 120 16.88 -52.27 16.46
CA LEU A 120 17.57 -53.28 17.26
C LEU A 120 19.02 -52.81 17.46
N ASP A 121 19.55 -53.02 18.67
CA ASP A 121 20.97 -52.77 18.96
C ASP A 121 21.85 -53.51 17.93
N THR A 122 22.86 -52.82 17.38
CA THR A 122 23.76 -53.30 16.32
C THR A 122 24.43 -54.65 16.61
N ASN A 123 24.52 -55.04 17.87
CA ASN A 123 25.11 -56.32 18.29
C ASN A 123 24.11 -57.48 18.38
N GLN A 124 22.83 -57.24 18.06
CA GLN A 124 21.78 -58.24 18.12
C GLN A 124 21.10 -58.38 16.76
N LYS A 125 20.85 -59.63 16.36
CA LYS A 125 20.15 -59.92 15.11
C LYS A 125 18.68 -60.20 15.36
N LYS A 126 17.81 -59.82 14.41
CA LYS A 126 16.36 -60.00 14.55
C LYS A 126 15.98 -61.48 14.68
N GLU A 127 16.76 -62.37 14.07
CA GLU A 127 16.57 -63.82 14.10
C GLU A 127 16.83 -64.42 15.50
N GLU A 128 17.52 -63.71 16.38
CA GLU A 128 17.82 -64.14 17.76
C GLU A 128 16.66 -63.83 18.74
N LEU A 129 15.64 -63.13 18.26
CA LEU A 129 14.47 -62.73 19.02
C LEU A 129 13.33 -63.73 18.90
N GLY A 130 12.66 -64.03 20.02
CA GLY A 130 11.46 -64.85 20.02
C GLY A 130 10.27 -64.11 19.40
N ALA A 131 9.20 -64.83 19.07
CA ALA A 131 7.99 -64.23 18.47
C ALA A 131 7.38 -63.10 19.33
N LYS A 132 7.45 -63.21 20.67
CA LYS A 132 6.99 -62.16 21.60
C LYS A 132 7.86 -60.90 21.51
N ASP A 133 9.17 -61.07 21.48
CA ASP A 133 10.14 -59.97 21.39
C ASP A 133 10.01 -59.23 20.04
N GLN A 134 9.80 -59.99 18.96
CA GLN A 134 9.57 -59.41 17.63
C GLN A 134 8.26 -58.63 17.53
N LEU A 135 7.22 -59.02 18.27
CA LEU A 135 5.97 -58.26 18.35
C LEU A 135 6.22 -56.88 18.98
N LEU A 136 7.07 -56.78 20.01
CA LEU A 136 7.40 -55.51 20.66
C LEU A 136 8.24 -54.56 19.79
N LEU A 137 8.80 -55.07 18.68
CA LEU A 137 9.48 -54.28 17.63
C LEU A 137 8.61 -54.06 16.39
N SER A 138 7.38 -54.58 16.38
CA SER A 138 6.51 -54.52 15.23
C SER A 138 5.77 -53.20 15.13
N ASP A 139 5.30 -52.90 13.92
CA ASP A 139 4.42 -51.77 13.66
C ASP A 139 3.10 -51.87 14.45
N ASP A 140 2.59 -53.07 14.72
CA ASP A 140 1.36 -53.27 15.52
C ASP A 140 1.54 -52.82 16.96
N TYR A 141 2.67 -53.14 17.59
CA TYR A 141 2.96 -52.69 18.95
C TYR A 141 3.18 -51.19 19.00
N LYS A 142 3.92 -50.65 18.02
CA LYS A 142 4.12 -49.21 17.88
C LYS A 142 2.81 -48.44 17.72
N ARG A 143 1.87 -48.94 16.91
CA ARG A 143 0.51 -48.39 16.77
C ARG A 143 -0.21 -48.39 18.10
N LYS A 144 -0.23 -49.53 18.81
CA LYS A 144 -0.82 -49.61 20.15
C LYS A 144 -0.26 -48.58 21.13
N CYS A 145 1.05 -48.33 21.09
CA CYS A 145 1.67 -47.28 21.91
C CYS A 145 1.16 -45.88 21.53
N ILE A 146 1.11 -45.57 20.23
CA ILE A 146 0.64 -44.28 19.71
C ILE A 146 -0.83 -44.03 20.01
N ASP A 147 -1.69 -45.05 19.85
CA ASP A 147 -3.13 -44.97 20.14
C ASP A 147 -3.40 -44.58 21.61
N SER A 148 -2.49 -44.94 22.51
CA SER A 148 -2.58 -44.62 23.94
C SER A 148 -2.09 -43.21 24.32
N MET A 149 -1.45 -42.49 23.39
CA MET A 149 -0.87 -41.17 23.65
C MET A 149 -1.92 -40.06 23.59
N SER A 150 -1.80 -39.05 24.46
CA SER A 150 -2.56 -37.80 24.33
C SER A 150 -2.15 -37.03 23.07
N VAL A 151 -2.95 -36.07 22.63
CA VAL A 151 -2.61 -35.24 21.46
C VAL A 151 -1.30 -34.47 21.68
N GLU A 152 -1.07 -33.98 22.90
CA GLU A 152 0.15 -33.27 23.29
C GLU A 152 1.36 -34.20 23.18
N GLN A 153 1.24 -35.46 23.62
CA GLN A 153 2.30 -36.45 23.48
C GLN A 153 2.59 -36.78 22.02
N LEU A 154 1.57 -36.89 21.16
CA LEU A 154 1.77 -37.05 19.72
C LEU A 154 2.53 -35.87 19.13
N VAL A 155 2.19 -34.64 19.52
CA VAL A 155 2.91 -33.44 19.06
C VAL A 155 4.37 -33.46 19.51
N GLU A 156 4.69 -33.86 20.75
CA GLU A 156 6.08 -34.01 21.19
C GLU A 156 6.84 -35.04 20.36
N VAL A 157 6.22 -36.18 20.06
CA VAL A 157 6.80 -37.20 19.17
C VAL A 157 7.11 -36.62 17.79
N ILE A 158 6.18 -35.84 17.22
CA ILE A 158 6.33 -35.23 15.90
C ILE A 158 7.50 -34.23 15.88
N LEU A 159 7.61 -33.39 16.91
CA LEU A 159 8.63 -32.34 16.98
C LEU A 159 10.02 -32.88 17.32
N THR A 160 10.12 -33.98 18.08
CA THR A 160 11.40 -34.54 18.57
C THR A 160 11.91 -35.74 17.77
N ARG A 161 11.04 -36.42 17.02
CA ARG A 161 11.34 -37.55 16.10
C ARG A 161 12.28 -38.60 16.75
N PRO A 162 11.80 -39.32 17.77
CA PRO A 162 12.63 -40.21 18.55
C PRO A 162 12.93 -41.53 17.83
N THR A 163 14.17 -41.98 17.97
CA THR A 163 14.62 -43.34 17.64
C THR A 163 15.04 -44.03 18.94
N ILE A 164 14.39 -45.16 19.23
CA ILE A 164 14.65 -45.98 20.42
C ILE A 164 15.41 -47.22 19.96
N LYS A 165 16.65 -47.39 20.45
CA LYS A 165 17.40 -48.63 20.26
C LYS A 165 17.08 -49.60 21.39
N LEU A 166 16.71 -50.81 21.00
CA LEU A 166 16.22 -51.84 21.88
C LEU A 166 17.14 -53.07 21.81
N ARG A 167 17.29 -53.74 22.94
CA ARG A 167 18.01 -55.01 23.05
C ARG A 167 17.23 -55.96 23.94
N LYS A 168 17.22 -57.25 23.61
CA LYS A 168 16.65 -58.28 24.49
C LYS A 168 17.30 -58.24 25.87
N SER A 169 16.48 -58.34 26.92
CA SER A 169 16.95 -58.57 28.28
C SER A 169 16.44 -59.93 28.77
N GLU A 170 17.31 -60.65 29.48
CA GLU A 170 16.92 -61.89 30.18
C GLU A 170 16.63 -61.65 31.66
N ARG A 171 16.91 -60.44 32.16
CA ARG A 171 16.82 -60.10 33.59
C ARG A 171 15.72 -59.09 33.91
N ASP A 172 15.41 -58.21 32.98
CA ASP A 172 14.44 -57.12 33.15
C ASP A 172 13.14 -57.42 32.36
N THR A 173 12.51 -56.40 31.77
CA THR A 173 11.45 -56.56 30.77
C THR A 173 11.98 -57.21 29.48
N GLU A 174 11.10 -57.73 28.62
CA GLU A 174 11.47 -58.49 27.41
C GLU A 174 12.48 -57.75 26.51
N LEU A 175 12.29 -56.44 26.37
CA LEU A 175 13.24 -55.54 25.72
C LEU A 175 13.70 -54.44 26.69
N LEU A 176 14.97 -54.08 26.59
CA LEU A 176 15.61 -52.96 27.26
C LEU A 176 15.91 -51.87 26.23
N ALA A 177 15.49 -50.64 26.50
CA ALA A 177 15.92 -49.47 25.74
C ALA A 177 17.37 -49.11 26.13
N THR A 178 18.30 -49.31 25.20
CA THR A 178 19.73 -49.03 25.43
C THR A 178 20.10 -47.60 25.08
N GLU A 179 19.38 -46.98 24.14
CA GLU A 179 19.62 -45.62 23.68
C GLU A 179 18.32 -44.94 23.24
N TYR A 180 18.18 -43.66 23.61
CA TYR A 180 17.19 -42.75 23.03
C TYR A 180 17.94 -41.69 22.24
N SER A 181 17.68 -41.63 20.94
CA SER A 181 18.22 -40.59 20.05
C SER A 181 17.07 -39.79 19.45
N PHE A 182 17.30 -38.52 19.17
CA PHE A 182 16.26 -37.59 18.72
C PHE A 182 16.75 -36.83 17.50
N HIS A 183 15.84 -36.54 16.58
CA HIS A 183 16.11 -35.77 15.37
C HIS A 183 15.17 -34.57 15.34
N PRO A 184 15.30 -33.63 16.28
CA PRO A 184 14.32 -32.56 16.49
C PRO A 184 14.24 -31.62 15.28
N LEU A 185 13.05 -31.04 15.09
CA LEU A 185 12.82 -29.99 14.09
C LEU A 185 13.36 -28.64 14.61
N VAL A 186 14.68 -28.50 14.64
CA VAL A 186 15.36 -27.37 15.29
C VAL A 186 14.99 -26.03 14.65
N ASN A 187 15.07 -25.92 13.33
CA ASN A 187 14.90 -24.64 12.63
C ASN A 187 13.43 -24.26 12.37
N LEU A 188 12.47 -25.05 12.89
CA LEU A 188 11.03 -24.80 12.72
C LEU A 188 10.58 -23.44 13.30
N VAL A 189 11.34 -22.82 14.21
CA VAL A 189 11.08 -21.44 14.66
C VAL A 189 11.10 -20.44 13.49
N PHE A 190 11.85 -20.71 12.42
CA PHE A 190 11.89 -19.91 11.20
C PHE A 190 10.86 -20.46 10.20
N GLN A 191 9.64 -19.93 10.29
CA GLN A 191 8.47 -20.34 9.49
C GLN A 191 8.48 -19.83 8.04
N ARG A 192 9.47 -19.00 7.67
CA ARG A 192 9.59 -18.39 6.35
C ARG A 192 10.05 -19.40 5.28
N ASP A 193 10.78 -20.46 5.65
CA ASP A 193 11.55 -21.24 4.68
C ASP A 193 10.79 -22.39 4.02
N GLN A 194 9.86 -23.02 4.74
CA GLN A 194 9.29 -24.32 4.36
C GLN A 194 8.30 -24.24 3.18
N GLN A 195 7.82 -23.04 2.87
CA GLN A 195 6.87 -22.75 1.80
C GLN A 195 7.06 -21.33 1.27
N ILE A 196 6.53 -21.07 0.08
CA ILE A 196 6.27 -19.72 -0.41
C ILE A 196 4.78 -19.51 -0.60
N THR A 197 4.31 -18.29 -0.36
CA THR A 197 2.94 -17.88 -0.67
C THR A 197 2.97 -16.97 -1.88
N THR A 198 2.38 -17.42 -2.98
CA THR A 198 2.39 -16.71 -4.28
C THR A 198 1.03 -16.08 -4.57
N ALA A 199 0.91 -15.34 -5.68
CA ALA A 199 -0.39 -14.83 -6.13
C ALA A 199 -1.37 -15.96 -6.52
N LYS A 200 -0.88 -17.19 -6.70
CA LYS A 200 -1.69 -18.40 -6.96
C LYS A 200 -2.03 -19.19 -5.70
N GLY A 201 -1.29 -19.01 -4.61
CA GLY A 201 -1.44 -19.77 -3.37
C GLY A 201 -0.12 -20.35 -2.86
N ILE A 202 -0.23 -21.30 -1.93
CA ILE A 202 0.91 -21.88 -1.21
C ILE A 202 1.62 -22.93 -2.07
N VAL A 203 2.94 -22.79 -2.22
CA VAL A 203 3.81 -23.79 -2.85
C VAL A 203 4.79 -24.31 -1.80
N MET A 204 4.80 -25.64 -1.60
CA MET A 204 5.72 -26.27 -0.65
C MET A 204 7.13 -26.29 -1.23
N ALA A 205 8.09 -25.88 -0.41
CA ALA A 205 9.48 -25.75 -0.79
C ALA A 205 10.22 -27.11 -0.76
N SER A 206 11.39 -27.19 -1.37
CA SER A 206 12.31 -28.33 -1.25
C SER A 206 13.63 -27.82 -0.70
N LEU A 207 13.80 -27.88 0.61
CA LEU A 207 14.93 -27.26 1.29
C LEU A 207 16.27 -27.87 0.86
N SER A 208 17.32 -27.04 0.87
CA SER A 208 18.66 -27.47 0.48
C SER A 208 19.30 -28.38 1.52
N SER A 209 19.06 -28.12 2.81
CA SER A 209 19.49 -29.01 3.89
C SER A 209 18.54 -30.21 4.04
N PRO A 210 18.99 -31.46 3.83
CA PRO A 210 18.14 -32.64 4.01
C PRO A 210 17.63 -32.81 5.44
N ILE A 211 18.36 -32.30 6.43
CA ILE A 211 17.99 -32.38 7.85
C ILE A 211 16.70 -31.59 8.12
N ARG A 212 16.46 -30.52 7.36
CA ARG A 212 15.26 -29.67 7.50
C ARG A 212 14.07 -30.16 6.66
N ALA A 213 14.25 -31.13 5.76
CA ALA A 213 13.17 -31.63 4.91
C ALA A 213 11.89 -32.06 5.69
N PRO A 214 11.99 -32.68 6.87
CA PRO A 214 10.81 -33.01 7.66
C PRO A 214 10.00 -31.81 8.17
N GLU A 215 10.58 -30.60 8.20
CA GLU A 215 9.85 -29.36 8.54
C GLU A 215 8.79 -29.06 7.47
N VAL A 216 9.10 -29.29 6.19
CA VAL A 216 8.15 -29.11 5.06
C VAL A 216 6.98 -30.08 5.17
N GLU A 217 7.25 -31.35 5.52
CA GLU A 217 6.21 -32.36 5.72
C GLU A 217 5.25 -31.96 6.86
N LEU A 218 5.78 -31.41 7.95
CA LEU A 218 4.97 -30.95 9.07
C LEU A 218 4.12 -29.74 8.68
N MET A 219 4.71 -28.76 7.98
CA MET A 219 3.96 -27.57 7.54
C MET A 219 2.85 -27.93 6.56
N ARG A 220 3.06 -28.90 5.67
CA ARG A 220 2.00 -29.46 4.83
C ARG A 220 0.84 -30.00 5.66
N LEU A 221 1.12 -30.78 6.71
CA LEU A 221 0.07 -31.27 7.62
C LEU A 221 -0.67 -30.11 8.31
N CYS A 222 0.04 -29.06 8.73
CA CYS A 222 -0.58 -27.88 9.33
C CYS A 222 -1.53 -27.19 8.34
N PHE A 223 -1.13 -27.01 7.08
CA PHE A 223 -1.99 -26.45 6.03
C PHE A 223 -3.20 -27.34 5.75
N ASP A 224 -3.02 -28.67 5.69
CA ASP A 224 -4.13 -29.62 5.52
C ASP A 224 -5.13 -29.59 6.69
N ILE A 225 -4.67 -29.37 7.92
CA ILE A 225 -5.52 -29.22 9.12
C ILE A 225 -6.29 -27.89 9.08
N LEU A 226 -5.61 -26.82 8.67
CA LEU A 226 -6.22 -25.51 8.52
C LEU A 226 -7.15 -25.42 7.29
N GLY A 227 -7.11 -26.41 6.39
CA GLY A 227 -7.86 -26.38 5.14
C GLY A 227 -7.29 -25.40 4.10
N LEU A 228 -6.00 -25.07 4.20
CA LEU A 228 -5.34 -24.15 3.27
C LEU A 228 -4.87 -24.89 2.01
N PRO A 229 -5.26 -24.44 0.81
CA PRO A 229 -4.92 -25.14 -0.42
C PRO A 229 -3.44 -24.96 -0.78
N VAL A 230 -2.73 -26.08 -0.87
CA VAL A 230 -1.40 -26.14 -1.48
C VAL A 230 -1.54 -26.34 -2.98
N VAL A 231 -1.04 -25.38 -3.78
CA VAL A 231 -1.17 -25.37 -5.24
C VAL A 231 0.01 -26.01 -5.96
N GLY A 232 1.13 -26.24 -5.27
CA GLY A 232 2.29 -26.91 -5.83
C GLY A 232 3.29 -27.40 -4.78
N GLU A 233 4.22 -28.26 -5.22
CA GLU A 233 5.39 -28.70 -4.46
C GLU A 233 6.58 -28.76 -5.41
N ILE A 234 7.74 -28.31 -4.94
CA ILE A 234 8.97 -28.31 -5.73
C ILE A 234 9.54 -29.75 -5.84
N PRO A 235 9.59 -30.36 -7.04
CA PRO A 235 10.14 -31.69 -7.20
C PRO A 235 11.67 -31.65 -7.29
N ALA A 236 12.32 -32.79 -7.05
CA ALA A 236 13.73 -32.96 -7.37
C ALA A 236 13.98 -32.75 -8.89
N PRO A 237 15.10 -32.12 -9.31
CA PRO A 237 16.23 -31.66 -8.50
C PRO A 237 16.08 -30.22 -7.97
N GLY A 238 14.89 -29.63 -8.05
CA GLY A 238 14.61 -28.27 -7.59
C GLY A 238 14.89 -28.11 -6.10
N LYS A 239 15.50 -26.98 -5.76
CA LYS A 239 15.72 -26.52 -4.39
C LYS A 239 15.16 -25.12 -4.23
N LEU A 240 14.42 -24.92 -3.16
CA LEU A 240 13.75 -23.67 -2.82
C LEU A 240 13.71 -23.55 -1.30
N GLU A 241 13.99 -22.35 -0.80
CA GLU A 241 13.69 -21.95 0.58
C GLU A 241 12.96 -20.60 0.52
N GLY A 242 11.92 -20.43 1.33
CA GLY A 242 11.04 -19.26 1.21
C GLY A 242 11.70 -17.92 1.52
N GLY A 243 12.82 -17.90 2.24
CA GLY A 243 13.65 -16.70 2.40
C GLY A 243 14.18 -16.11 1.09
N ASP A 244 14.14 -16.85 -0.02
CA ASP A 244 14.54 -16.34 -1.34
C ASP A 244 13.40 -15.69 -2.15
N PHE A 245 12.15 -15.75 -1.70
CA PHE A 245 11.00 -15.34 -2.51
C PHE A 245 10.21 -14.17 -1.89
N TYR A 246 9.94 -13.13 -2.69
CA TYR A 246 8.98 -12.07 -2.36
C TYR A 246 8.03 -11.78 -3.51
N PRO A 247 6.72 -11.69 -3.24
CA PRO A 247 5.80 -11.02 -4.13
C PRO A 247 5.94 -9.49 -4.01
N SER A 248 5.98 -8.79 -5.14
CA SER A 248 6.16 -7.33 -5.23
C SER A 248 5.06 -6.68 -6.08
N GLY A 249 3.82 -7.04 -5.78
CA GLY A 249 2.63 -6.63 -6.52
C GLY A 249 2.17 -7.68 -7.53
N SER A 250 1.04 -7.40 -8.17
CA SER A 250 0.39 -8.34 -9.11
C SER A 250 1.20 -8.62 -10.37
N ASP A 251 2.19 -7.79 -10.65
CA ASP A 251 2.94 -7.85 -11.89
C ASP A 251 4.35 -8.43 -11.74
N LEU A 252 4.98 -8.34 -10.56
CA LEU A 252 6.39 -8.70 -10.35
C LEU A 252 6.59 -9.50 -9.06
N CYS A 253 7.41 -10.54 -9.13
CA CYS A 253 8.00 -11.18 -7.95
C CYS A 253 9.52 -11.28 -8.08
N PHE A 254 10.19 -11.38 -6.94
CA PHE A 254 11.62 -11.64 -6.84
C PHE A 254 11.85 -13.07 -6.34
N ILE A 255 12.84 -13.74 -6.91
CA ILE A 255 13.28 -15.04 -6.43
C ILE A 255 14.80 -15.18 -6.48
N GLY A 256 15.40 -15.48 -5.33
CA GLY A 256 16.82 -15.75 -5.18
C GLY A 256 17.24 -17.09 -5.78
N VAL A 257 18.42 -17.12 -6.41
CA VAL A 257 19.11 -18.33 -6.85
C VAL A 257 20.56 -18.26 -6.38
N GLY A 258 20.99 -19.22 -5.58
CA GLY A 258 22.30 -19.21 -4.94
C GLY A 258 22.53 -20.47 -4.11
N LEU A 259 22.90 -20.30 -2.84
CA LEU A 259 23.22 -21.41 -1.93
C LEU A 259 22.01 -22.30 -1.59
N ARG A 260 20.82 -21.70 -1.44
CA ARG A 260 19.65 -22.34 -0.85
C ARG A 260 18.54 -22.66 -1.85
N SER A 261 18.37 -21.80 -2.85
CA SER A 261 17.45 -22.00 -3.96
C SER A 261 18.18 -22.11 -5.29
N ASN A 262 17.65 -22.94 -6.21
CA ASN A 262 18.27 -23.19 -7.50
C ASN A 262 17.34 -22.91 -8.68
N PHE A 263 17.92 -22.73 -9.87
CA PHE A 263 17.13 -22.40 -11.06
C PHE A 263 16.18 -23.52 -11.50
N ALA A 264 16.43 -24.79 -11.14
CA ALA A 264 15.51 -25.88 -11.44
C ALA A 264 14.16 -25.73 -10.74
N ALA A 265 14.14 -25.18 -9.51
CA ALA A 265 12.89 -24.83 -8.84
C ALA A 265 12.19 -23.64 -9.52
N VAL A 266 12.95 -22.61 -9.90
CA VAL A 266 12.41 -21.43 -10.60
C VAL A 266 11.79 -21.81 -11.95
N ASP A 267 12.49 -22.60 -12.76
CA ASP A 267 12.01 -23.12 -14.04
C ASP A 267 10.76 -23.97 -13.87
N TYR A 268 10.68 -24.81 -12.82
CA TYR A 268 9.47 -25.53 -12.50
C TYR A 268 8.30 -24.61 -12.15
N LEU A 269 8.51 -23.59 -11.31
CA LEU A 269 7.50 -22.60 -10.96
C LEU A 269 6.98 -21.84 -12.19
N MET A 270 7.89 -21.43 -13.09
CA MET A 270 7.53 -20.75 -14.35
C MET A 270 6.73 -21.65 -15.29
N ARG A 271 7.16 -22.91 -15.50
CA ARG A 271 6.50 -23.85 -16.42
C ARG A 271 5.09 -24.24 -15.98
N ASN A 272 4.84 -24.22 -14.67
CA ASN A 272 3.55 -24.60 -14.09
C ASN A 272 2.69 -23.39 -13.68
N ASP A 273 3.08 -22.17 -14.06
CA ASP A 273 2.36 -20.92 -13.75
C ASP A 273 2.06 -20.73 -12.25
N LEU A 274 3.02 -21.10 -11.40
CA LEU A 274 2.84 -21.12 -9.94
C LEU A 274 3.13 -19.77 -9.27
N PHE A 275 3.69 -18.78 -9.98
CA PHE A 275 3.92 -17.43 -9.42
C PHE A 275 2.66 -16.56 -9.44
N GLY A 276 1.96 -16.54 -10.57
CA GLY A 276 0.78 -15.68 -10.80
C GLY A 276 1.08 -14.22 -11.11
N THR A 277 2.34 -13.85 -11.34
CA THR A 277 2.77 -12.51 -11.78
C THR A 277 3.11 -12.50 -13.28
N ASN A 278 3.16 -11.35 -13.93
CA ASN A 278 3.60 -11.31 -15.35
C ASN A 278 5.12 -11.28 -15.49
N ARG A 279 5.85 -10.89 -14.44
CA ARG A 279 7.31 -10.77 -14.42
C ARG A 279 7.89 -11.52 -13.24
N VAL A 280 9.04 -12.16 -13.47
CA VAL A 280 9.85 -12.79 -12.44
C VAL A 280 11.27 -12.24 -12.55
N ALA A 281 11.75 -11.63 -11.48
CA ALA A 281 13.13 -11.20 -11.32
C ALA A 281 13.91 -12.28 -10.56
N VAL A 282 14.75 -13.02 -11.28
CA VAL A 282 15.59 -14.07 -10.70
C VAL A 282 16.91 -13.46 -10.25
N VAL A 283 17.07 -13.23 -8.95
CA VAL A 283 18.24 -12.58 -8.35
C VAL A 283 19.30 -13.63 -8.04
N LYS A 284 20.45 -13.53 -8.72
CA LYS A 284 21.50 -14.54 -8.74
C LYS A 284 22.63 -14.15 -7.80
N ASP A 285 22.84 -14.98 -6.79
CA ASP A 285 24.02 -14.98 -5.94
C ASP A 285 25.03 -16.01 -6.44
N TYR A 286 25.94 -15.59 -7.32
CA TYR A 286 27.05 -16.42 -7.81
C TYR A 286 28.41 -15.97 -7.31
N PHE A 287 28.49 -14.79 -6.72
CA PHE A 287 29.76 -14.16 -6.33
C PHE A 287 30.06 -14.29 -4.84
N ASP A 288 29.02 -14.27 -4.00
CA ASP A 288 29.20 -14.21 -2.54
C ASP A 288 29.06 -15.60 -1.93
N LEU A 289 27.94 -16.28 -2.21
CA LEU A 289 27.66 -17.65 -1.75
C LEU A 289 28.01 -17.85 -0.27
N HIS A 290 27.58 -16.90 0.57
CA HIS A 290 27.97 -16.81 1.97
C HIS A 290 26.85 -17.23 2.92
N GLN A 291 27.17 -18.01 3.95
CA GLN A 291 26.16 -18.60 4.85
C GLN A 291 25.33 -17.57 5.62
N GLN A 292 25.90 -16.44 6.03
CA GLN A 292 25.16 -15.35 6.69
C GLN A 292 24.30 -14.51 5.73
N ARG A 293 24.53 -14.66 4.41
CA ARG A 293 23.78 -13.98 3.35
C ARG A 293 23.14 -15.00 2.39
N MET A 294 22.68 -16.11 2.97
CA MET A 294 22.33 -17.32 2.22
C MET A 294 21.03 -17.21 1.42
N HIS A 295 20.17 -16.26 1.79
CA HIS A 295 18.88 -15.99 1.17
C HIS A 295 18.79 -14.53 0.74
N LEU A 296 17.89 -14.23 -0.18
CA LEU A 296 17.66 -12.85 -0.61
C LEU A 296 17.21 -11.91 0.53
N ASP A 297 16.53 -12.40 1.58
CA ASP A 297 15.90 -11.57 2.64
C ASP A 297 16.93 -11.05 3.62
N THR A 298 18.07 -11.74 3.68
CA THR A 298 19.23 -11.31 4.48
C THR A 298 19.93 -10.08 3.89
N VAL A 299 19.72 -9.79 2.61
CA VAL A 299 20.38 -8.69 1.89
C VAL A 299 19.40 -7.70 1.26
N CYS A 300 18.11 -8.04 1.21
CA CYS A 300 17.12 -7.24 0.52
C CYS A 300 15.70 -7.45 1.09
N ASN A 301 15.01 -6.38 1.50
CA ASN A 301 13.63 -6.45 2.03
C ASN A 301 12.76 -5.33 1.48
N ILE A 302 11.50 -5.64 1.16
CA ILE A 302 10.48 -4.65 0.79
C ILE A 302 9.85 -4.10 2.08
N ILE A 303 9.82 -2.77 2.22
CA ILE A 303 9.30 -2.08 3.43
C ILE A 303 7.91 -1.51 3.19
N ASN A 304 7.69 -0.96 2.01
CA ASN A 304 6.39 -0.51 1.53
C ASN A 304 6.40 -0.50 -0.01
N GLU A 305 5.30 -0.09 -0.64
CA GLU A 305 5.15 -0.06 -2.11
C GLU A 305 6.23 0.78 -2.84
N ARG A 306 6.96 1.62 -2.10
CA ARG A 306 7.91 2.61 -2.63
C ARG A 306 9.31 2.49 -2.06
N THR A 307 9.54 1.58 -1.11
CA THR A 307 10.81 1.49 -0.38
C THR A 307 11.24 0.03 -0.26
N MET A 308 12.47 -0.24 -0.71
CA MET A 308 13.17 -1.51 -0.52
C MET A 308 14.51 -1.23 0.18
N LEU A 309 14.82 -1.97 1.23
CA LEU A 309 16.15 -2.00 1.83
C LEU A 309 17.02 -2.94 1.02
N ILE A 310 18.22 -2.48 0.68
CA ILE A 310 19.23 -3.27 -0.04
C ILE A 310 20.56 -3.07 0.67
N LEU A 311 21.29 -4.17 0.92
CA LEU A 311 22.66 -4.10 1.39
C LEU A 311 23.52 -3.45 0.30
N GLU A 312 24.07 -2.26 0.58
CA GLU A 312 24.84 -1.49 -0.41
C GLU A 312 25.99 -2.30 -1.03
N ASP A 313 26.65 -3.15 -0.24
CA ASP A 313 27.77 -3.96 -0.69
C ASP A 313 27.40 -4.94 -1.81
N ILE A 314 26.13 -5.33 -1.98
CA ILE A 314 25.71 -6.22 -3.08
C ILE A 314 25.39 -5.47 -4.39
N CYS A 315 25.59 -4.16 -4.40
CA CYS A 315 25.32 -3.29 -5.54
C CYS A 315 26.61 -2.88 -6.26
N GLY A 316 26.47 -2.59 -7.55
CA GLY A 316 27.54 -2.03 -8.38
C GLY A 316 28.42 -3.09 -9.04
N GLU A 317 28.88 -2.78 -10.26
CA GLU A 317 29.65 -3.70 -11.09
C GLU A 317 31.03 -4.04 -10.48
N GLU A 318 31.60 -3.13 -9.70
CA GLU A 318 32.89 -3.30 -9.02
C GLU A 318 32.78 -4.07 -7.70
N SER A 319 31.56 -4.33 -7.19
CA SER A 319 31.41 -5.07 -5.94
C SER A 319 31.80 -6.55 -6.14
N PRO A 320 32.61 -7.13 -5.23
CA PRO A 320 32.99 -8.54 -5.25
C PRO A 320 31.85 -9.47 -4.83
N ILE A 321 30.79 -8.94 -4.20
CA ILE A 321 29.63 -9.70 -3.74
C ILE A 321 28.34 -9.23 -4.42
N ARG A 322 28.47 -8.62 -5.60
CA ARG A 322 27.33 -8.11 -6.37
C ARG A 322 26.28 -9.17 -6.69
N ARG A 323 25.06 -8.74 -6.97
CA ARG A 323 23.99 -9.60 -7.49
C ARG A 323 23.66 -9.25 -8.94
N LEU A 324 23.38 -10.27 -9.73
CA LEU A 324 22.89 -10.14 -11.10
C LEU A 324 21.46 -10.64 -11.17
N VAL A 325 20.69 -10.18 -12.15
CA VAL A 325 19.30 -10.57 -12.27
C VAL A 325 18.96 -10.91 -13.71
N ASP A 326 18.20 -11.98 -13.85
CA ASP A 326 17.49 -12.30 -15.08
C ASP A 326 16.02 -11.92 -14.92
N GLU A 327 15.49 -11.14 -15.87
CA GLU A 327 14.06 -10.86 -15.92
C GLU A 327 13.39 -11.79 -16.92
N TYR A 328 12.37 -12.50 -16.44
CA TYR A 328 11.47 -13.28 -17.25
C TYR A 328 10.12 -12.59 -17.33
N ARG A 329 9.54 -12.55 -18.53
CA ARG A 329 8.20 -12.01 -18.77
C ARG A 329 7.29 -13.09 -19.33
N ARG A 330 6.08 -13.15 -18.78
CA ARG A 330 5.01 -14.03 -19.25
C ARG A 330 4.46 -13.49 -20.57
N ASP A 331 4.58 -14.29 -21.62
CA ASP A 331 3.97 -14.01 -22.91
C ASP A 331 2.43 -14.15 -22.79
N PRO A 332 1.64 -13.11 -23.07
CA PRO A 332 0.18 -13.17 -23.03
C PRO A 332 -0.43 -14.21 -23.98
N ALA A 333 0.24 -14.52 -25.10
CA ALA A 333 -0.29 -15.43 -26.12
C ALA A 333 -0.09 -16.90 -25.74
N THR A 334 1.10 -17.25 -25.23
CA THR A 334 1.45 -18.64 -24.89
C THR A 334 1.29 -18.96 -23.40
N GLY A 335 1.22 -17.93 -22.54
CA GLY A 335 1.18 -18.06 -21.09
C GLY A 335 2.52 -18.51 -20.48
N ARG A 336 3.60 -18.56 -21.25
CA ARG A 336 4.93 -19.02 -20.81
C ARG A 336 5.82 -17.85 -20.46
N TYR A 337 6.70 -18.05 -19.49
CA TYR A 337 7.74 -17.07 -19.17
C TYR A 337 8.92 -17.21 -20.13
N GLU A 338 9.35 -16.08 -20.66
CA GLU A 338 10.50 -15.97 -21.55
C GLU A 338 11.52 -14.98 -20.97
N LEU A 339 12.80 -15.31 -21.08
CA LEU A 339 13.88 -14.43 -20.66
C LEU A 339 13.90 -13.19 -21.55
N VAL A 340 13.66 -12.01 -20.95
CA VAL A 340 13.65 -10.73 -21.68
C VAL A 340 14.90 -9.91 -21.43
N ARG A 341 15.51 -10.05 -20.25
CA ARG A 341 16.77 -9.38 -19.91
C ARG A 341 17.64 -10.30 -19.07
N HIS A 342 18.95 -10.23 -19.29
CA HIS A 342 19.92 -11.16 -18.73
C HIS A 342 21.06 -10.42 -18.04
N ASP A 343 21.49 -10.92 -16.88
CA ASP A 343 22.65 -10.43 -16.12
C ASP A 343 22.64 -8.91 -15.87
N ILE A 344 21.48 -8.37 -15.53
CA ILE A 344 21.36 -6.97 -15.12
C ILE A 344 21.86 -6.83 -13.69
N GLU A 345 22.61 -5.77 -13.42
CA GLU A 345 23.04 -5.45 -12.06
C GLU A 345 21.82 -5.16 -11.16
N PHE A 346 21.80 -5.75 -9.96
CA PHE A 346 20.60 -5.75 -9.09
C PHE A 346 20.11 -4.36 -8.70
N SER A 347 21.01 -3.39 -8.45
CA SER A 347 20.61 -2.01 -8.15
C SER A 347 19.96 -1.29 -9.34
N LYS A 348 20.34 -1.64 -10.58
CA LYS A 348 19.67 -1.17 -11.80
C LYS A 348 18.25 -1.72 -11.90
N ILE A 349 18.02 -2.95 -11.41
CA ILE A 349 16.67 -3.54 -11.36
C ILE A 349 15.82 -3.03 -10.21
N GLY A 350 16.37 -2.82 -9.01
CA GLY A 350 15.63 -2.20 -7.91
C GLY A 350 15.10 -0.81 -8.28
N SER A 351 15.83 -0.08 -9.15
CA SER A 351 15.41 1.22 -9.67
C SER A 351 14.48 1.16 -10.90
N GLU A 352 14.55 0.11 -11.72
CA GLU A 352 13.76 -0.03 -12.96
C GLU A 352 12.50 -0.91 -12.85
N LEU A 353 12.51 -1.97 -12.02
CA LEU A 353 11.46 -3.01 -11.92
C LEU A 353 10.47 -2.79 -10.79
N VAL A 354 10.90 -2.24 -9.66
CA VAL A 354 9.96 -1.68 -8.67
C VAL A 354 9.32 -0.49 -9.36
N ASN A 355 7.98 -0.44 -9.40
CA ASN A 355 7.12 0.54 -10.09
C ASN A 355 7.37 2.04 -9.77
N ALA A 356 8.49 2.34 -9.12
CA ALA A 356 9.02 3.66 -8.93
C ALA A 356 9.55 4.30 -10.22
N SER A 357 10.03 3.63 -11.28
CA SER A 357 10.69 4.41 -12.38
C SER A 357 9.76 5.32 -13.18
N VAL A 358 8.60 4.85 -13.65
CA VAL A 358 7.66 5.69 -14.42
C VAL A 358 6.89 6.66 -13.54
N ILE A 359 6.49 6.23 -12.33
CA ILE A 359 5.82 7.12 -11.36
C ILE A 359 6.82 8.11 -10.77
N ARG A 360 8.09 7.75 -10.51
CA ARG A 360 9.14 8.68 -10.03
C ARG A 360 9.61 9.57 -11.16
N GLU A 361 9.74 9.11 -12.39
CA GLU A 361 10.09 10.01 -13.49
C GLU A 361 8.94 10.99 -13.75
N THR A 362 7.69 10.52 -13.81
CA THR A 362 6.51 11.39 -13.94
C THR A 362 6.35 12.29 -12.72
N ARG A 363 6.47 11.77 -11.49
CA ARG A 363 6.40 12.55 -10.25
C ARG A 363 7.58 13.49 -10.11
N THR A 364 8.79 13.12 -10.50
CA THR A 364 9.97 14.01 -10.47
C THR A 364 9.81 15.11 -11.51
N LYS A 365 9.31 14.80 -12.71
CA LYS A 365 8.94 15.79 -13.73
C LYS A 365 7.84 16.72 -13.22
N VAL A 366 6.75 16.19 -12.67
CA VAL A 366 5.64 16.95 -12.08
C VAL A 366 6.10 17.78 -10.86
N LEU A 367 6.94 17.23 -9.99
CA LEU A 367 7.54 17.97 -8.86
C LEU A 367 8.52 19.02 -9.33
N HIS A 368 9.21 18.80 -10.45
CA HIS A 368 10.08 19.79 -11.06
C HIS A 368 9.26 20.96 -11.64
N ASP A 369 8.19 20.65 -12.38
CA ASP A 369 7.22 21.63 -12.90
C ASP A 369 6.61 22.43 -11.74
N TYR A 370 6.16 21.74 -10.68
CA TYR A 370 5.63 22.36 -9.46
C TYR A 370 6.67 23.22 -8.74
N SER A 371 7.91 22.75 -8.61
CA SER A 371 9.02 23.48 -8.00
C SER A 371 9.41 24.72 -8.80
N ALA A 372 9.27 24.69 -10.13
CA ALA A 372 9.46 25.87 -10.97
C ALA A 372 8.39 26.94 -10.67
N LEU A 373 7.11 26.55 -10.63
CA LEU A 373 6.02 27.45 -10.22
C LEU A 373 6.22 28.00 -8.81
N HIS A 374 6.52 27.14 -7.84
CA HIS A 374 6.77 27.55 -6.46
C HIS A 374 7.93 28.55 -6.35
N ARG A 375 9.06 28.29 -7.02
CA ARG A 375 10.21 29.21 -7.02
C ARG A 375 9.87 30.56 -7.63
N GLU A 376 9.14 30.58 -8.74
CA GLU A 376 8.76 31.85 -9.37
C GLU A 376 7.80 32.64 -8.50
N LEU A 377 6.79 32.00 -7.89
CA LEU A 377 5.90 32.65 -6.93
C LEU A 377 6.67 33.25 -5.74
N ARG A 378 7.60 32.47 -5.13
CA ARG A 378 8.40 32.95 -3.99
C ARG A 378 9.35 34.09 -4.35
N LYS A 379 9.89 34.10 -5.57
CA LYS A 379 10.74 35.19 -6.09
C LYS A 379 10.01 36.53 -6.10
N HIS A 380 8.69 36.52 -6.31
CA HIS A 380 7.83 37.71 -6.28
C HIS A 380 7.14 37.93 -4.91
N ASN A 381 7.74 37.41 -3.83
CA ASN A 381 7.26 37.56 -2.45
C ASN A 381 5.83 37.04 -2.19
N VAL A 382 5.37 36.07 -2.97
CA VAL A 382 4.12 35.36 -2.67
C VAL A 382 4.38 34.35 -1.55
N ASP A 383 3.57 34.39 -0.50
CA ASP A 383 3.57 33.35 0.52
C ASP A 383 2.84 32.11 0.00
N VAL A 384 3.53 30.97 0.04
CA VAL A 384 3.03 29.70 -0.51
C VAL A 384 2.83 28.71 0.63
N HIS A 385 1.60 28.23 0.77
CA HIS A 385 1.23 27.18 1.71
C HIS A 385 1.09 25.86 0.95
N LEU A 386 1.76 24.81 1.44
CA LEU A 386 1.76 23.49 0.82
C LEU A 386 0.99 22.51 1.71
N PHE A 387 0.08 21.76 1.10
CA PHE A 387 -0.65 20.65 1.73
C PHE A 387 -0.41 19.38 0.92
N CYS A 388 -0.20 18.26 1.60
CA CYS A 388 0.06 16.96 0.97
C CYS A 388 -1.16 16.06 1.07
N HIS A 389 -1.63 15.53 -0.07
CA HIS A 389 -2.65 14.49 -0.13
C HIS A 389 -2.01 13.11 -0.23
N GLU A 390 -2.30 12.25 0.74
CA GLU A 390 -1.90 10.84 0.77
C GLU A 390 -2.88 9.94 -0.01
N PRO A 391 -2.45 8.75 -0.50
CA PRO A 391 -3.29 7.86 -1.30
C PRO A 391 -4.65 7.51 -0.69
N HIS A 392 -4.72 7.36 0.64
CA HIS A 392 -5.96 7.01 1.34
C HIS A 392 -7.04 8.11 1.30
N HIS A 393 -6.71 9.34 0.87
CA HIS A 393 -7.70 10.40 0.68
C HIS A 393 -8.55 10.20 -0.58
N ASN A 394 -8.11 9.38 -1.56
CA ASN A 394 -8.81 9.17 -2.84
C ASN A 394 -9.11 10.47 -3.63
N THR A 395 -8.18 11.43 -3.62
CA THR A 395 -8.32 12.74 -4.26
C THR A 395 -7.33 12.90 -5.43
N ASP A 396 -7.66 12.33 -6.58
CA ASP A 396 -6.74 12.23 -7.73
C ASP A 396 -6.40 13.58 -8.38
N GLN A 397 -7.23 14.61 -8.15
CA GLN A 397 -7.07 15.95 -8.74
C GLN A 397 -6.65 17.03 -7.73
N ALA A 398 -6.24 16.66 -6.51
CA ALA A 398 -5.92 17.62 -5.44
C ALA A 398 -4.76 18.58 -5.77
N VAL A 399 -3.94 18.26 -6.79
CA VAL A 399 -2.92 19.17 -7.32
C VAL A 399 -3.53 20.43 -7.97
N PHE A 400 -4.80 20.38 -8.40
CA PHE A 400 -5.55 21.50 -8.96
C PHE A 400 -6.44 22.14 -7.90
N VAL A 401 -5.79 22.86 -6.99
CA VAL A 401 -6.35 23.41 -5.74
C VAL A 401 -7.47 24.43 -5.97
N SER A 402 -7.51 25.11 -7.13
CA SER A 402 -8.33 26.32 -7.33
C SER A 402 -9.84 26.11 -7.49
N GLU A 403 -10.35 24.88 -7.47
CA GLU A 403 -11.71 24.61 -7.96
C GLU A 403 -12.79 24.64 -6.85
N TRP A 404 -12.47 24.15 -5.64
CA TRP A 404 -13.46 23.95 -4.58
C TRP A 404 -13.63 25.16 -3.63
N PHE A 405 -12.80 26.20 -3.76
CA PHE A 405 -12.96 27.44 -2.99
C PHE A 405 -12.56 28.70 -3.75
N SER A 406 -12.96 29.85 -3.23
CA SER A 406 -12.37 31.15 -3.55
C SER A 406 -12.27 32.02 -2.31
N THR A 407 -11.33 32.95 -2.33
CA THR A 407 -11.12 33.91 -1.23
C THR A 407 -11.39 35.34 -1.68
N HIS A 408 -11.82 36.15 -0.71
CA HIS A 408 -12.27 37.52 -0.93
C HIS A 408 -11.80 38.39 0.23
N SER A 409 -11.16 39.51 -0.10
CA SER A 409 -10.63 40.43 0.89
C SER A 409 -11.74 41.24 1.57
N ALA A 410 -11.42 41.85 2.71
CA ALA A 410 -12.35 42.74 3.40
C ALA A 410 -12.66 44.01 2.58
N GLU A 411 -11.71 44.52 1.80
CA GLU A 411 -11.94 45.64 0.88
C GLU A 411 -12.93 45.26 -0.23
N GLU A 412 -12.88 43.99 -0.64
CA GLU A 412 -13.75 43.48 -1.68
C GLU A 412 -15.20 43.33 -1.19
N VAL A 413 -15.43 42.60 -0.10
CA VAL A 413 -16.80 42.19 0.31
C VAL A 413 -17.19 42.60 1.73
N GLY A 414 -16.41 43.49 2.34
CA GLY A 414 -16.62 44.07 3.68
C GLY A 414 -15.95 43.28 4.82
N GLU A 415 -15.69 41.99 4.60
CA GLU A 415 -15.07 41.09 5.57
C GLU A 415 -14.28 40.00 4.82
N LYS A 416 -13.16 39.53 5.39
CA LYS A 416 -12.38 38.44 4.80
C LYS A 416 -13.24 37.19 4.71
N THR A 417 -13.62 36.82 3.50
CA THR A 417 -14.62 35.79 3.22
C THR A 417 -14.02 34.63 2.43
N LEU A 418 -14.19 33.42 2.94
CA LEU A 418 -13.97 32.16 2.22
C LEU A 418 -15.30 31.71 1.59
N VAL A 419 -15.29 31.30 0.33
CA VAL A 419 -16.43 30.66 -0.32
C VAL A 419 -16.07 29.21 -0.60
N LEU A 420 -16.93 28.28 -0.18
CA LEU A 420 -16.79 26.85 -0.48
C LEU A 420 -17.85 26.45 -1.51
N TYR A 421 -17.42 25.76 -2.56
CA TYR A 421 -18.21 25.45 -3.74
C TYR A 421 -18.78 24.01 -3.73
N PRO A 422 -20.00 23.79 -4.25
CA PRO A 422 -20.58 22.45 -4.36
C PRO A 422 -20.06 21.74 -5.62
N MET A 423 -19.21 20.74 -5.42
CA MET A 423 -18.49 20.06 -6.50
C MET A 423 -19.34 18.92 -7.09
N ALA A 424 -19.44 18.88 -8.42
CA ALA A 424 -20.14 17.82 -9.14
C ALA A 424 -19.47 16.44 -8.90
N ASP A 425 -18.14 16.39 -9.06
CA ASP A 425 -17.33 15.19 -8.85
C ASP A 425 -17.22 14.87 -7.33
N PRO A 426 -17.66 13.67 -6.89
CA PRO A 426 -17.54 13.25 -5.50
C PRO A 426 -16.10 13.23 -4.97
N SER A 427 -15.11 12.83 -5.77
CA SER A 427 -13.70 12.75 -5.32
C SER A 427 -13.13 14.12 -4.96
N ARG A 428 -13.55 15.17 -5.68
CA ARG A 428 -13.18 16.57 -5.42
C ARG A 428 -13.75 17.08 -4.10
N ARG A 429 -14.80 16.45 -3.57
CA ARG A 429 -15.43 16.84 -2.29
C ARG A 429 -14.52 16.51 -1.10
N ASP A 430 -13.79 15.41 -1.21
CA ASP A 430 -12.86 14.93 -0.17
C ASP A 430 -11.56 15.74 -0.14
N GLU A 431 -11.31 16.61 -1.14
CA GLU A 431 -10.20 17.57 -1.12
C GLU A 431 -10.35 18.61 0.01
N ARG A 432 -11.58 18.84 0.48
CA ARG A 432 -11.93 19.81 1.54
C ARG A 432 -11.66 19.25 2.92
N ARG A 433 -10.38 19.14 3.28
CA ARG A 433 -9.96 18.58 4.57
C ARG A 433 -9.99 19.58 5.71
N THR A 434 -10.25 19.10 6.91
CA THR A 434 -10.31 19.91 8.15
C THR A 434 -8.99 20.57 8.49
N ASP A 435 -7.86 19.91 8.23
CA ASP A 435 -6.54 20.46 8.47
C ASP A 435 -6.19 21.59 7.48
N ILE A 436 -6.66 21.51 6.23
CA ILE A 436 -6.52 22.61 5.26
C ILE A 436 -7.43 23.78 5.67
N LEU A 437 -8.69 23.50 6.05
CA LEU A 437 -9.62 24.53 6.50
C LEU A 437 -9.11 25.27 7.74
N SER A 438 -8.61 24.53 8.74
CA SER A 438 -8.13 25.12 10.00
C SER A 438 -6.81 25.87 9.83
N ASN A 439 -5.84 25.33 9.09
CA ASN A 439 -4.51 25.92 8.99
C ASN A 439 -4.37 26.91 7.83
N GLY A 440 -4.98 26.63 6.68
CA GLY A 440 -4.84 27.42 5.46
C GLY A 440 -5.73 28.66 5.41
N PHE A 441 -6.85 28.66 6.15
CA PHE A 441 -7.85 29.72 6.07
C PHE A 441 -8.15 30.41 7.40
N SER A 442 -7.36 30.17 8.45
CA SER A 442 -7.57 30.76 9.79
C SER A 442 -7.78 32.28 9.84
N GLY A 443 -7.29 33.02 8.83
CA GLY A 443 -7.47 34.47 8.70
C GLY A 443 -8.81 34.94 8.11
N TYR A 444 -9.69 34.03 7.67
CA TYR A 444 -11.02 34.35 7.12
C TYR A 444 -12.08 34.21 8.19
N THR A 445 -12.75 35.32 8.51
CA THR A 445 -13.73 35.40 9.62
C THR A 445 -15.13 34.99 9.20
N ARG A 446 -15.41 34.94 7.89
CA ARG A 446 -16.70 34.55 7.33
C ARG A 446 -16.53 33.45 6.29
N VAL A 447 -17.41 32.45 6.33
CA VAL A 447 -17.52 31.41 5.30
C VAL A 447 -18.91 31.46 4.66
N VAL A 448 -18.95 31.52 3.33
CA VAL A 448 -20.14 31.28 2.53
C VAL A 448 -20.05 29.85 2.00
N ASP A 449 -20.80 28.95 2.62
CA ASP A 449 -20.73 27.52 2.37
C ASP A 449 -21.88 27.06 1.48
N PHE A 450 -21.56 26.74 0.22
CA PHE A 450 -22.51 26.16 -0.73
C PHE A 450 -22.49 24.62 -0.75
N THR A 451 -21.58 23.95 -0.02
CA THR A 451 -21.35 22.50 -0.13
C THR A 451 -22.59 21.66 0.20
N GLY A 452 -23.50 22.16 1.06
CA GLY A 452 -24.77 21.49 1.33
C GLY A 452 -25.65 21.28 0.09
N MET A 453 -25.48 22.10 -0.96
CA MET A 453 -26.23 21.97 -2.22
C MET A 453 -25.85 20.72 -3.01
N GLU A 454 -24.68 20.12 -2.75
CA GLU A 454 -24.27 18.81 -3.30
C GLU A 454 -25.27 17.70 -2.92
N ASN A 455 -25.94 17.87 -1.78
CA ASN A 455 -26.91 16.93 -1.21
C ASN A 455 -28.35 17.47 -1.24
N GLY A 456 -28.64 18.40 -2.15
CA GLY A 456 -29.99 18.90 -2.39
C GLY A 456 -30.47 20.02 -1.46
N ALA A 457 -29.56 20.65 -0.69
CA ALA A 457 -29.91 21.90 -0.01
C ALA A 457 -30.30 22.98 -1.02
N SER A 458 -31.29 23.79 -0.66
CA SER A 458 -31.82 24.83 -1.57
C SER A 458 -31.02 26.14 -1.59
N THR A 459 -30.17 26.35 -0.59
CA THR A 459 -29.40 27.60 -0.39
C THR A 459 -28.09 27.35 0.33
N TYR A 460 -27.16 28.31 0.21
CA TYR A 460 -25.92 28.37 0.99
C TYR A 460 -26.16 28.63 2.49
N ARG A 461 -25.15 28.32 3.30
CA ARG A 461 -25.05 28.65 4.72
C ARG A 461 -24.00 29.74 4.94
N LEU A 462 -24.26 30.68 5.86
CA LEU A 462 -23.23 31.54 6.43
C LEU A 462 -22.72 30.89 7.72
N THR A 463 -21.41 30.78 7.86
CA THR A 463 -20.76 30.11 9.00
C THR A 463 -19.34 30.63 9.19
N THR A 464 -18.58 29.98 10.07
CA THR A 464 -17.16 30.24 10.33
C THR A 464 -16.37 28.95 10.19
N ILE A 465 -15.05 29.04 10.06
CA ILE A 465 -14.19 27.85 10.00
C ILE A 465 -14.28 27.04 11.29
N ALA A 466 -14.35 27.70 12.45
CA ALA A 466 -14.49 27.04 13.75
C ALA A 466 -15.79 26.21 13.83
N GLU A 467 -16.90 26.74 13.31
CA GLU A 467 -18.16 26.01 13.23
C GLU A 467 -18.14 24.82 12.25
N LEU A 468 -17.34 24.92 11.18
CA LEU A 468 -17.20 23.84 10.20
C LEU A 468 -16.30 22.70 10.69
N VAL A 469 -15.23 23.03 11.42
CA VAL A 469 -14.23 22.04 11.89
C VAL A 469 -14.63 21.42 13.24
N GLY A 470 -15.38 22.15 14.08
CA GLY A 470 -15.74 21.73 15.44
C GLY A 470 -14.61 21.94 16.46
N ASP A 471 -14.93 21.95 17.76
CA ASP A 471 -13.94 22.03 18.85
C ASP A 471 -13.12 20.73 18.90
N SER A 472 -11.92 20.76 18.34
CA SER A 472 -10.99 19.64 18.25
C SER A 472 -10.35 19.33 19.59
N ASN A 473 -11.01 18.52 20.42
CA ASN A 473 -10.42 17.91 21.62
C ASN A 473 -10.69 16.41 21.75
N ASN A 474 -11.20 15.71 20.72
CA ASN A 474 -11.34 14.25 20.73
C ASN A 474 -11.12 13.65 19.33
N ASP A 475 -10.34 12.56 19.33
CA ASP A 475 -10.10 11.54 18.31
C ASP A 475 -9.55 11.91 16.92
N THR A 476 -8.25 11.63 16.77
CA THR A 476 -7.56 11.39 15.50
C THR A 476 -8.07 10.11 14.82
N GLN A 477 -9.19 10.20 14.13
CA GLN A 477 -9.41 9.47 12.88
C GLN A 477 -9.63 10.50 11.78
N LEU A 478 -8.60 10.71 10.94
CA LEU A 478 -8.69 11.49 9.70
C LEU A 478 -9.60 10.74 8.71
N LYS A 479 -10.90 10.89 8.87
CA LYS A 479 -11.84 10.88 7.74
C LYS A 479 -12.23 12.31 7.50
N SER A 480 -12.12 12.78 6.26
CA SER A 480 -12.73 14.05 5.84
C SER A 480 -14.14 14.09 6.40
N PRO A 481 -14.55 15.14 7.13
CA PRO A 481 -15.94 15.24 7.51
C PRO A 481 -16.69 15.40 6.19
N THR A 482 -17.40 14.36 5.79
CA THR A 482 -18.66 14.58 5.12
C THR A 482 -19.43 15.41 6.13
N LEU A 483 -19.45 16.73 5.95
CA LEU A 483 -20.11 17.68 6.83
C LEU A 483 -21.61 17.33 6.81
N GLY A 484 -21.94 16.39 7.68
CA GLY A 484 -23.18 15.65 7.68
C GLY A 484 -24.28 16.56 8.19
N LEU A 485 -24.93 17.25 7.28
CA LEU A 485 -26.26 17.76 7.54
C LEU A 485 -27.20 16.56 7.63
N SER A 486 -27.72 16.31 8.83
CA SER A 486 -28.96 15.55 9.02
C SER A 486 -30.06 16.23 8.21
N ILE A 487 -30.51 15.62 7.10
CA ILE A 487 -31.69 16.08 6.37
C ILE A 487 -32.73 14.95 6.35
N SER A 488 -33.73 15.09 7.20
CA SER A 488 -35.05 14.52 6.99
C SER A 488 -35.82 15.40 6.01
N GLN A 489 -35.71 15.16 4.70
CA GLN A 489 -36.65 15.64 3.67
C GLN A 489 -36.25 15.04 2.30
N ALA A 490 -37.26 14.71 1.48
CA ALA A 490 -37.13 14.01 0.20
C ALA A 490 -35.95 14.52 -0.65
N ALA A 491 -35.09 13.59 -1.09
CA ALA A 491 -33.86 13.88 -1.84
C ALA A 491 -34.18 14.69 -3.12
N ARG A 492 -33.75 15.95 -3.13
CA ARG A 492 -33.65 16.76 -4.34
C ARG A 492 -32.31 16.46 -5.02
N GLU A 493 -32.28 16.60 -6.34
CA GLU A 493 -31.05 16.49 -7.13
C GLU A 493 -30.03 17.55 -6.68
N GLY A 494 -28.76 17.17 -6.61
CA GLY A 494 -27.67 18.06 -6.18
C GLY A 494 -27.44 19.18 -7.21
N GLN A 495 -26.98 20.33 -6.74
CA GLN A 495 -26.66 21.47 -7.60
C GLN A 495 -25.21 21.86 -7.42
N TYR A 496 -24.54 22.13 -8.54
CA TYR A 496 -23.09 22.22 -8.61
C TYR A 496 -22.61 23.53 -9.23
N LEU A 497 -21.45 23.97 -8.77
CA LEU A 497 -20.66 25.08 -9.29
C LEU A 497 -19.24 24.86 -8.79
N ASP A 498 -18.23 24.92 -9.66
CA ASP A 498 -16.83 25.05 -9.27
C ASP A 498 -16.31 26.45 -9.63
N PHE A 499 -15.17 26.85 -9.06
CA PHE A 499 -14.64 28.19 -9.27
C PHE A 499 -14.19 28.43 -10.72
N ALA A 500 -13.78 27.40 -11.48
CA ALA A 500 -13.43 27.57 -12.90
C ALA A 500 -14.63 28.00 -13.75
N GLY A 501 -15.85 27.73 -13.29
CA GLY A 501 -17.09 28.26 -13.87
C GLY A 501 -17.25 29.78 -13.74
N LEU A 502 -16.43 30.45 -12.91
CA LEU A 502 -16.51 31.89 -12.63
C LEU A 502 -15.22 32.63 -13.02
N VAL A 503 -15.37 33.83 -13.59
CA VAL A 503 -14.28 34.80 -13.73
C VAL A 503 -14.71 36.13 -13.12
N LEU A 504 -13.90 36.64 -12.19
CA LEU A 504 -14.27 37.78 -11.35
C LEU A 504 -13.56 39.06 -11.81
N ASP A 505 -14.34 40.05 -12.25
CA ASP A 505 -13.88 41.44 -12.29
C ASP A 505 -14.14 42.07 -10.92
N ARG A 506 -13.15 41.92 -10.05
CA ARG A 506 -13.24 42.36 -8.64
C ARG A 506 -13.35 43.88 -8.49
N VAL A 507 -12.83 44.64 -9.46
CA VAL A 507 -12.84 46.12 -9.46
C VAL A 507 -14.24 46.63 -9.82
N ASN A 508 -14.81 46.11 -10.90
CA ASN A 508 -16.13 46.56 -11.37
C ASN A 508 -17.30 45.81 -10.70
N LYS A 509 -17.01 44.84 -9.82
CA LYS A 509 -18.00 43.97 -9.19
C LYS A 509 -18.84 43.24 -10.22
N VAL A 510 -18.20 42.64 -11.21
CA VAL A 510 -18.87 41.83 -12.25
C VAL A 510 -18.34 40.40 -12.20
N VAL A 511 -19.24 39.42 -12.21
CA VAL A 511 -18.90 38.01 -12.34
C VAL A 511 -19.39 37.49 -13.69
N TYR A 512 -18.48 36.88 -14.45
CA TYR A 512 -18.76 36.23 -15.71
C TYR A 512 -18.85 34.73 -15.47
N CYS A 513 -19.92 34.09 -15.92
CA CYS A 513 -20.13 32.68 -15.70
C CYS A 513 -20.61 31.97 -16.96
N ALA A 514 -20.00 30.81 -17.23
CA ALA A 514 -20.46 29.85 -18.20
C ALA A 514 -21.58 29.01 -17.59
N VAL A 515 -22.80 29.16 -18.08
CA VAL A 515 -23.93 28.34 -17.63
C VAL A 515 -23.92 27.02 -18.36
N ASP A 516 -23.93 25.94 -17.59
CA ASP A 516 -23.98 24.57 -18.05
C ASP A 516 -24.89 23.80 -17.06
N GLU A 517 -26.03 23.30 -17.52
CA GLU A 517 -26.98 22.63 -16.61
C GLU A 517 -26.50 21.25 -16.14
N GLU A 518 -25.36 20.75 -16.63
CA GLU A 518 -24.71 19.55 -16.08
C GLU A 518 -23.71 19.89 -14.95
N ARG A 519 -23.01 21.04 -15.03
CA ARG A 519 -21.88 21.36 -14.15
C ARG A 519 -21.96 22.71 -13.43
N TYR A 520 -22.58 23.71 -14.03
CA TYR A 520 -22.65 25.11 -13.57
C TYR A 520 -24.10 25.58 -13.46
N HIS A 521 -24.75 25.17 -12.38
CA HIS A 521 -26.18 25.37 -12.19
C HIS A 521 -26.53 26.82 -11.92
N SER A 522 -27.46 27.36 -12.73
CA SER A 522 -27.91 28.76 -12.66
C SER A 522 -28.31 29.22 -11.26
N ASN A 523 -28.97 28.35 -10.47
CA ASN A 523 -29.41 28.70 -9.11
C ASN A 523 -28.22 28.97 -8.16
N VAL A 524 -27.16 28.15 -8.22
CA VAL A 524 -25.97 28.34 -7.37
C VAL A 524 -25.27 29.65 -7.76
N ILE A 525 -25.13 29.91 -9.06
CA ILE A 525 -24.49 31.12 -9.61
C ILE A 525 -25.24 32.39 -9.20
N GLU A 526 -26.57 32.40 -9.31
CA GLU A 526 -27.40 33.54 -8.94
C GLU A 526 -27.32 33.84 -7.44
N GLN A 527 -27.32 32.80 -6.61
CA GLN A 527 -27.13 32.94 -5.16
C GLN A 527 -25.74 33.45 -4.82
N TRP A 528 -24.70 32.95 -5.50
CA TRP A 528 -23.32 33.42 -5.37
C TRP A 528 -23.21 34.91 -5.70
N ALA A 529 -23.71 35.34 -6.86
CA ALA A 529 -23.66 36.74 -7.27
C ALA A 529 -24.40 37.65 -6.27
N LYS A 530 -25.53 37.20 -5.75
CA LYS A 530 -26.31 37.93 -4.74
C LYS A 530 -25.58 38.06 -3.40
N VAL A 531 -25.05 36.98 -2.84
CA VAL A 531 -24.39 37.01 -1.52
C VAL A 531 -23.04 37.72 -1.56
N MET A 532 -22.33 37.61 -2.68
CA MET A 532 -21.05 38.27 -2.89
C MET A 532 -21.19 39.71 -3.43
N LYS A 533 -22.41 40.13 -3.77
CA LYS A 533 -22.77 41.47 -4.29
C LYS A 533 -22.07 41.80 -5.61
N TYR A 534 -22.04 40.83 -6.52
CA TYR A 534 -21.55 40.98 -7.88
C TYR A 534 -22.71 41.12 -8.88
N THR A 535 -22.52 41.95 -9.90
CA THR A 535 -23.36 41.98 -11.09
C THR A 535 -23.06 40.74 -11.93
N LEU A 536 -24.09 39.97 -12.25
CA LEU A 536 -23.94 38.70 -12.94
C LEU A 536 -24.06 38.85 -14.46
N VAL A 537 -23.07 38.33 -15.19
CA VAL A 537 -23.11 38.08 -16.64
C VAL A 537 -23.10 36.58 -16.88
N LYS A 538 -24.25 36.05 -17.32
CA LYS A 538 -24.40 34.65 -17.73
C LYS A 538 -24.18 34.54 -19.23
N VAL A 539 -23.34 33.59 -19.64
CA VAL A 539 -23.12 33.25 -21.05
C VAL A 539 -23.29 31.74 -21.25
N LYS A 540 -23.72 31.33 -22.44
CA LYS A 540 -23.70 29.91 -22.82
C LYS A 540 -22.40 29.62 -23.54
N SER A 541 -21.53 28.86 -22.87
CA SER A 541 -20.31 28.35 -23.50
C SER A 541 -20.59 27.02 -24.17
N GLN A 542 -19.86 26.70 -25.23
CA GLN A 542 -19.96 25.42 -25.93
C GLN A 542 -19.28 24.28 -25.13
N GLY A 543 -19.59 24.13 -23.84
CA GLY A 543 -18.99 23.16 -22.93
C GLY A 543 -17.68 23.61 -22.25
N TYR A 544 -17.35 24.91 -22.30
CA TYR A 544 -16.11 25.46 -21.72
C TYR A 544 -16.38 26.19 -20.40
N SER A 545 -15.51 26.05 -19.40
CA SER A 545 -15.60 26.86 -18.18
C SER A 545 -15.26 28.33 -18.47
N ALA A 546 -15.73 29.28 -17.64
CA ALA A 546 -15.44 30.70 -17.84
C ALA A 546 -13.93 30.99 -17.86
N SER A 547 -13.17 30.32 -16.99
CA SER A 547 -11.71 30.43 -16.92
C SER A 547 -10.99 29.94 -18.18
N MET A 548 -11.62 29.12 -19.02
CA MET A 548 -11.03 28.68 -20.29
C MET A 548 -11.06 29.76 -21.38
N PHE A 549 -12.01 30.70 -21.34
CA PHE A 549 -12.15 31.68 -22.43
C PHE A 549 -11.94 33.13 -21.98
N LEU A 550 -11.87 33.42 -20.69
CA LEU A 550 -11.74 34.77 -20.16
C LEU A 550 -10.72 34.84 -19.02
N PHE A 551 -9.82 35.82 -19.09
CA PHE A 551 -8.95 36.24 -18.00
C PHE A 551 -9.01 37.75 -17.84
N ILE A 552 -9.07 38.21 -16.59
CA ILE A 552 -9.16 39.63 -16.25
C ILE A 552 -7.99 39.98 -15.33
N GLY A 553 -6.90 40.50 -15.91
CA GLY A 553 -5.76 41.04 -15.18
C GLY A 553 -5.96 42.53 -14.86
N SER A 554 -5.11 43.14 -14.03
CA SER A 554 -5.22 44.55 -13.65
C SER A 554 -5.15 45.52 -14.83
N SER A 555 -4.48 45.11 -15.92
CA SER A 555 -4.16 45.98 -17.04
C SER A 555 -4.64 45.46 -18.41
N ILE A 556 -4.74 44.15 -18.60
CA ILE A 556 -5.21 43.52 -19.86
C ILE A 556 -6.29 42.48 -19.56
N VAL A 557 -7.19 42.29 -20.53
CA VAL A 557 -8.13 41.16 -20.57
C VAL A 557 -7.71 40.21 -21.70
N LEU A 558 -7.68 38.90 -21.43
CA LEU A 558 -7.54 37.88 -22.48
C LEU A 558 -8.92 37.27 -22.74
N PHE A 559 -9.36 37.23 -23.99
CA PHE A 559 -10.71 36.78 -24.31
C PHE A 559 -10.80 35.99 -25.62
N CYS A 560 -11.36 34.79 -25.58
CA CYS A 560 -11.66 33.99 -26.76
C CYS A 560 -13.14 34.13 -27.14
N ARG A 561 -13.42 34.95 -28.16
CA ARG A 561 -14.79 35.18 -28.67
C ARG A 561 -15.43 33.90 -29.21
N ASP A 562 -14.63 33.08 -29.87
CA ASP A 562 -15.08 31.86 -30.57
C ASP A 562 -15.57 30.76 -29.61
N ALA A 563 -15.38 30.94 -28.30
CA ALA A 563 -15.91 30.05 -27.27
C ALA A 563 -17.42 30.24 -27.03
N LEU A 564 -17.96 31.38 -27.44
CA LEU A 564 -19.31 31.86 -27.14
C LEU A 564 -20.13 32.08 -28.43
N SER A 565 -21.44 32.27 -28.27
CA SER A 565 -22.26 32.82 -29.33
C SER A 565 -21.87 34.29 -29.62
N ALA A 566 -22.16 34.79 -30.82
CA ALA A 566 -21.86 36.19 -31.17
C ALA A 566 -22.56 37.20 -30.23
N GLU A 567 -23.77 36.85 -29.75
CA GLU A 567 -24.55 37.66 -28.82
C GLU A 567 -23.91 37.67 -27.42
N ASP A 568 -23.52 36.50 -26.90
CA ASP A 568 -22.85 36.37 -25.61
C ASP A 568 -21.46 37.03 -25.62
N ALA A 569 -20.70 36.87 -26.71
CA ALA A 569 -19.41 37.52 -26.86
C ALA A 569 -19.53 39.06 -26.85
N ALA A 570 -20.52 39.60 -27.56
CA ALA A 570 -20.80 41.04 -27.56
C ALA A 570 -21.29 41.54 -26.19
N LEU A 571 -22.03 40.72 -25.44
CA LEU A 571 -22.43 41.02 -24.06
C LEU A 571 -21.21 41.13 -23.14
N VAL A 572 -20.28 40.16 -23.21
CA VAL A 572 -19.03 40.17 -22.42
C VAL A 572 -18.19 41.40 -22.76
N GLU A 573 -17.95 41.67 -24.05
CA GLU A 573 -17.18 42.85 -24.51
C GLU A 573 -17.81 44.16 -24.03
N LYS A 574 -19.14 44.28 -24.16
CA LYS A 574 -19.86 45.47 -23.70
C LYS A 574 -19.71 45.69 -22.20
N GLN A 575 -19.72 44.62 -21.40
CA GLN A 575 -19.62 44.70 -19.95
C GLN A 575 -18.19 44.98 -19.47
N LEU A 576 -17.18 44.39 -20.12
CA LEU A 576 -15.76 44.72 -19.88
C LEU A 576 -15.48 46.20 -20.19
N GLY A 577 -16.19 46.74 -21.18
CA GLY A 577 -16.10 48.13 -21.61
C GLY A 577 -14.72 48.49 -22.15
N ASN A 578 -14.34 49.77 -22.03
CA ASN A 578 -13.02 50.27 -22.43
C ASN A 578 -12.06 50.38 -21.23
N SER A 579 -12.33 49.65 -20.14
CA SER A 579 -11.54 49.75 -18.91
C SER A 579 -10.11 49.24 -19.09
N ARG A 580 -9.94 48.24 -19.95
CA ARG A 580 -8.67 47.57 -20.27
C ARG A 580 -8.65 47.16 -21.74
N PRO A 581 -7.50 47.21 -22.42
CA PRO A 581 -7.36 46.60 -23.74
C PRO A 581 -7.65 45.09 -23.68
N ILE A 582 -8.41 44.61 -24.66
CA ILE A 582 -8.73 43.19 -24.83
C ILE A 582 -7.75 42.59 -25.85
N LEU A 583 -6.99 41.59 -25.42
CA LEU A 583 -6.19 40.73 -26.28
C LEU A 583 -7.06 39.52 -26.65
N TYR A 584 -7.45 39.44 -27.92
CA TYR A 584 -8.26 38.34 -28.41
C TYR A 584 -7.42 37.08 -28.61
N LEU A 585 -7.92 35.97 -28.08
CA LEU A 585 -7.37 34.63 -28.27
C LEU A 585 -8.13 33.91 -29.36
N THR A 586 -7.42 33.14 -30.17
CA THR A 586 -8.03 32.15 -31.07
C THR A 586 -8.54 30.95 -30.27
N LYS A 587 -9.45 30.16 -30.86
CA LYS A 587 -9.89 28.90 -30.26
C LYS A 587 -8.72 27.93 -29.97
N GLN A 588 -7.72 27.88 -30.85
CA GLN A 588 -6.52 27.06 -30.65
C GLN A 588 -5.70 27.54 -29.43
N GLN A 589 -5.52 28.86 -29.28
CA GLN A 589 -4.84 29.44 -28.11
C GLN A 589 -5.61 29.13 -26.82
N MET A 590 -6.93 29.28 -26.85
CA MET A 590 -7.81 28.93 -25.73
C MET A 590 -7.66 27.47 -25.29
N GLU A 591 -7.70 26.53 -26.24
CA GLU A 591 -7.55 25.08 -25.98
C GLU A 591 -6.15 24.71 -25.45
N ASN A 592 -5.15 25.55 -25.67
CA ASN A 592 -3.81 25.44 -25.08
C ASN A 592 -3.63 26.30 -23.82
N SER A 593 -4.73 26.56 -23.09
CA SER A 593 -4.74 27.24 -21.79
C SER A 593 -4.20 28.67 -21.81
N CYS A 594 -4.26 29.39 -22.94
CA CYS A 594 -3.74 30.77 -23.02
C CYS A 594 -4.52 31.79 -22.17
N SER A 595 -5.73 31.48 -21.70
CA SER A 595 -6.45 32.29 -20.72
C SER A 595 -6.14 31.91 -19.27
N LYS A 596 -5.55 30.74 -19.01
CA LYS A 596 -5.33 30.21 -17.65
C LYS A 596 -3.98 30.65 -17.08
N VAL A 597 -3.81 31.97 -17.08
CA VAL A 597 -2.61 32.68 -16.62
C VAL A 597 -2.84 33.26 -15.23
N ILE A 598 -1.75 33.61 -14.54
CA ILE A 598 -1.81 34.23 -13.21
C ILE A 598 -1.07 35.56 -13.24
N GLU A 599 -1.73 36.63 -12.82
CA GLU A 599 -1.07 37.90 -12.53
C GLU A 599 -0.71 37.96 -11.03
N ILE A 600 0.53 38.28 -10.73
CA ILE A 600 1.03 38.49 -9.36
C ILE A 600 1.70 39.87 -9.25
N GLY A 601 1.92 40.33 -8.02
CA GLY A 601 2.71 41.53 -7.77
C GLY A 601 4.12 41.40 -8.32
N GLY A 602 4.70 42.52 -8.77
CA GLY A 602 6.08 42.59 -9.25
C GLY A 602 6.79 43.84 -8.74
N CYS A 603 8.10 43.96 -8.98
CA CYS A 603 8.90 45.09 -8.51
C CYS A 603 8.60 46.39 -9.28
N ASP A 604 8.70 46.33 -10.62
CA ASP A 604 8.52 47.50 -11.50
C ASP A 604 7.17 47.49 -12.24
N LYS A 605 6.79 46.32 -12.77
CA LYS A 605 5.50 46.04 -13.41
C LYS A 605 4.95 44.71 -12.89
N PRO A 606 3.62 44.48 -12.92
CA PRO A 606 3.07 43.20 -12.49
C PRO A 606 3.66 42.04 -13.28
N ALA A 607 3.84 40.89 -12.64
CA ALA A 607 4.33 39.71 -13.32
C ALA A 607 3.17 38.85 -13.80
N LEU A 608 3.24 38.38 -15.04
CA LEU A 608 2.27 37.48 -15.64
C LEU A 608 2.93 36.10 -15.80
N ILE A 609 2.48 35.13 -15.01
CA ILE A 609 2.92 33.75 -15.11
C ILE A 609 2.12 33.04 -16.18
N ILE A 610 2.82 32.49 -17.17
CA ILE A 610 2.23 31.75 -18.28
C ILE A 610 2.98 30.43 -18.52
N SER A 611 2.28 29.41 -19.00
CA SER A 611 2.93 28.14 -19.33
C SER A 611 3.73 28.24 -20.64
N GLN A 612 4.74 27.39 -20.77
CA GLN A 612 5.50 27.26 -22.03
C GLN A 612 4.58 26.96 -23.21
N ALA A 613 3.57 26.10 -23.02
CA ALA A 613 2.59 25.78 -24.05
C ALA A 613 1.80 27.02 -24.50
N CYS A 614 1.30 27.81 -23.55
CA CYS A 614 0.61 29.06 -23.85
C CYS A 614 1.50 30.03 -24.63
N PHE A 615 2.72 30.30 -24.15
CA PHE A 615 3.62 31.25 -24.80
C PHE A 615 3.95 30.86 -26.25
N ASN A 616 4.13 29.57 -26.51
CA ASN A 616 4.42 29.05 -27.85
C ASN A 616 3.26 29.25 -28.85
N GLN A 617 2.04 29.48 -28.36
CA GLN A 617 0.86 29.73 -29.20
C GLN A 617 0.61 31.22 -29.45
N LEU A 618 1.23 32.12 -28.68
CA LEU A 618 1.05 33.55 -28.83
C LEU A 618 1.85 34.07 -30.03
N ASP A 619 1.25 34.97 -30.81
CA ASP A 619 1.96 35.62 -31.90
C ASP A 619 2.87 36.76 -31.40
N THR A 620 3.78 37.22 -32.26
CA THR A 620 4.75 38.26 -31.92
C THR A 620 4.09 39.55 -31.43
N LYS A 621 2.92 39.94 -31.97
CA LYS A 621 2.21 41.16 -31.57
C LYS A 621 1.55 40.99 -30.20
N GLN A 622 0.97 39.82 -29.93
CA GLN A 622 0.42 39.47 -28.63
C GLN A 622 1.51 39.49 -27.55
N ILE A 623 2.68 38.90 -27.85
CA ILE A 623 3.84 38.89 -26.93
C ILE A 623 4.37 40.31 -26.67
N GLU A 624 4.51 41.14 -27.71
CA GLU A 624 4.90 42.54 -27.56
C GLU A 624 3.92 43.33 -26.69
N LEU A 625 2.61 43.14 -26.91
CA LEU A 625 1.57 43.80 -26.12
C LEU A 625 1.66 43.40 -24.64
N LEU A 626 1.80 42.09 -24.36
CA LEU A 626 1.95 41.60 -23.00
C LEU A 626 3.23 42.11 -22.33
N ASN A 627 4.37 42.12 -23.04
CA ASN A 627 5.64 42.60 -22.50
C ASN A 627 5.66 44.11 -22.19
N ASN A 628 4.85 44.91 -22.89
CA ASN A 628 4.71 46.34 -22.58
C ASN A 628 4.01 46.58 -21.24
N THR A 629 3.24 45.60 -20.76
CA THR A 629 2.40 45.73 -19.55
C THR A 629 2.92 44.88 -18.40
N TYR A 630 3.43 43.68 -18.69
CA TYR A 630 3.79 42.67 -17.71
C TYR A 630 5.24 42.23 -17.84
N GLU A 631 5.85 41.85 -16.71
CA GLU A 631 7.00 40.97 -16.71
C GLU A 631 6.50 39.54 -16.98
N ILE A 632 6.72 39.03 -18.19
CA ILE A 632 6.29 37.68 -18.54
C ILE A 632 7.26 36.68 -17.92
N ASN A 633 6.75 35.85 -17.02
CA ASN A 633 7.48 34.74 -16.43
C ASN A 633 6.94 33.43 -16.99
N GLN A 634 7.76 32.80 -17.82
CA GLN A 634 7.44 31.56 -18.49
C GLN A 634 7.85 30.36 -17.64
N ILE A 635 6.93 29.42 -17.47
CA ILE A 635 7.16 28.19 -16.70
C ILE A 635 6.87 26.98 -17.59
N ASP A 636 7.84 26.09 -17.71
CA ASP A 636 7.59 24.78 -18.33
C ASP A 636 6.84 23.90 -17.33
N MET A 637 5.62 23.54 -17.71
CA MET A 637 4.77 22.60 -16.97
C MET A 637 4.18 21.53 -17.89
N SER A 638 4.88 21.24 -18.99
CA SER A 638 4.43 20.31 -20.02
C SER A 638 4.09 18.93 -19.46
N SER A 639 4.75 18.50 -18.37
CA SER A 639 4.49 17.21 -17.73
C SER A 639 3.14 17.19 -17.01
N ILE A 640 2.74 18.29 -16.36
CA ILE A 640 1.43 18.40 -15.70
C ILE A 640 0.31 18.62 -16.73
N GLU A 641 0.53 19.48 -17.72
CA GLU A 641 -0.48 19.77 -18.75
C GLU A 641 -0.79 18.53 -19.60
N SER A 642 0.20 17.69 -19.91
CA SER A 642 0.00 16.44 -20.64
C SER A 642 -0.78 15.36 -19.88
N LEU A 643 -0.85 15.44 -18.54
CA LEU A 643 -1.63 14.53 -17.69
C LEU A 643 -3.10 14.94 -17.56
N GLY A 644 -3.59 15.87 -18.40
CA GLY A 644 -4.96 16.38 -18.34
C GLY A 644 -5.12 17.59 -17.41
N GLY A 645 -4.02 18.26 -17.07
CA GLY A 645 -4.02 19.40 -16.16
C GLY A 645 -4.69 20.66 -16.72
N THR A 646 -5.26 21.47 -15.84
CA THR A 646 -6.03 22.66 -16.19
C THR A 646 -5.17 23.94 -16.31
N GLY A 647 -3.91 23.83 -16.74
CA GLY A 647 -2.95 24.95 -16.83
C GLY A 647 -2.53 25.52 -15.46
N ILE A 648 -1.68 26.57 -15.47
CA ILE A 648 -1.10 27.19 -14.25
C ILE A 648 -2.16 27.67 -13.27
N HIS A 649 -3.23 28.31 -13.76
CA HIS A 649 -4.31 28.81 -12.92
C HIS A 649 -4.91 27.73 -12.01
N GLY A 650 -5.08 26.51 -12.52
CA GLY A 650 -5.67 25.39 -11.77
C GLY A 650 -4.88 25.00 -10.52
N MET A 651 -3.56 25.19 -10.55
CA MET A 651 -2.65 24.74 -9.51
C MET A 651 -2.53 25.69 -8.32
N VAL A 652 -3.14 26.88 -8.40
CA VAL A 652 -3.00 27.94 -7.40
C VAL A 652 -4.37 28.38 -6.91
N GLY A 653 -4.69 28.08 -5.65
CA GLY A 653 -5.83 28.67 -4.95
C GLY A 653 -5.42 29.96 -4.26
N GLY A 654 -5.65 31.11 -4.90
CA GLY A 654 -5.26 32.42 -4.37
C GLY A 654 -5.90 32.72 -3.00
N LEU A 655 -5.09 33.19 -2.05
CA LEU A 655 -5.51 33.72 -0.74
C LEU A 655 -5.28 35.24 -0.75
N PHE A 656 -6.34 36.04 -0.66
CA PHE A 656 -6.29 37.51 -0.80
C PHE A 656 -6.73 38.27 0.47
#